data_AF-A0A0L7T5S4-F1
#
_entry.id   AF-A0A0L7T5S4-F1
#
_cell.length_a   1.000
_cell.length_b   1.000
_cell.length_c   1.000
_cell.angle_alpha   90.00
_cell.angle_beta   90.00
_cell.angle_gamma   90.00
#
_symmetry.space_group_name_H-M   'P 1'
#
loop_
_entity.id
_entity.type
_entity.pdbx_description
1 polymer ?
#
loop_
_entity_poly.entity_id
_entity_poly.type
_entity_poly.pdbx_seq_one_letter_code
_entity_poly.pdbx_strand_id
1 'polypeptide(L)'
;MIRRTLVVVVAIVLSLLVWWVGPLIAIGNFYPMMSVLVRGIIIALILIWALWPVVASALGYLFRQFRAPKISNKKVRQHDRVSARFFDATRTLKYIGIAEQKTLWRRLRYRMRNDYLNEKPWFLIMGPSGCGKTSLVNESGKRFLLSEQYGFTQTADIGPTRDCNLWLTDNAVYIDTAGEWTQLHGLSDEASKAQGRLFSLIRRYRQHPGIDGMVLCLDASGLLHASLTERKSLADTLRARMLEVASCFRNDIAVYLAINNLDLLPGGSAFLSVIGEEILAQGIGFTIVSDSAGKVDFPQSDAEYSYLLARVSRYVQEILHSTHSSELRQQLLFFTESLGNLRKPLFNLLEQIVPQSPVGYSAQVRQIWLGSTQVADAPLIELEPRPVGHLYSPMLDNAILERGALNSRALPLRDRIGRTLRYALVLLLLAFAVNMLATRYLWEEEYIAWVSASFDETKRMVREIPATNRISDDLISAYEQLGYMNAQLSNSASMMINPYFEHRLINQQAEQTYHRHLFKFFWPALERYVSEEMEKDILSSDADVYNTLKIYLMMGKPEHRSATELENWFLARWSRFAPQGYSDADKRLFGLHLRTIFKESLQAEAPVTKLNAELIRMARVKAMAIPIHARVLQNLKSKVPSNIENISLASAAGANVSLMLRRKGQATVTDMAVPAFYSLASYHDVFKPQLNSAVTSMIQEEAWVLRDSDGKADQARTLDFGQKLSDEVRKLYLLEYADSWESFLKDIHVRPVSNLDDAALLARQFSDPSSPLANLLRFVTRQTGLSNSDSNDVSGWVSKRRMELENARRDIVGEISGERSRFRITPEKSLEQRFEVVRRLGTQLMQAGSSNDPLARGFEELYNQLSSLAVSLRAGEVMPQNSAISRLRIAAAQQPEPVRSIMTDLLEVGNDQSLQQSRNNLNNSAATFATDVCKNVLSGRYPFNRRARDEVGIGDFARMFGPAGSMKRYFEQHLAPYVDNTAGKLRIREGSRGLLSASTLKAFENAMMISDTFFNGGDKVSFSLYLRPLSLSPNIMEAVLDIDGEVIRYSHGSIQPVAVQWPGKNGGAYVRLSFKDMNGKIESVSFNGPWALFQLYDKSNPLQIDSDRRELTMGIASISGFFKMELRSTMNDFPLWSRALSQFSCPG
;
A
#
# COMPACT_ATOMS: atom_id res chain seq x y z
N MET A 1 27.11 -33.63 -40.91
CA MET A 1 26.82 -32.18 -40.83
C MET A 1 27.29 -31.56 -39.52
N ILE A 2 27.03 -32.18 -38.36
CA ILE A 2 27.41 -31.68 -37.02
C ILE A 2 28.91 -31.31 -36.88
N ARG A 3 29.80 -32.11 -37.46
CA ARG A 3 31.26 -31.86 -37.38
C ARG A 3 31.73 -30.63 -38.18
N ARG A 4 31.00 -30.22 -39.22
CA ARG A 4 31.36 -29.05 -40.05
C ARG A 4 30.78 -27.75 -39.48
N THR A 5 29.57 -27.81 -38.93
CA THR A 5 28.95 -26.65 -38.27
C THR A 5 29.70 -26.25 -37.00
N LEU A 6 30.21 -27.23 -36.24
CA LEU A 6 30.99 -26.96 -35.03
C LEU A 6 32.33 -26.28 -35.33
N VAL A 7 33.00 -26.64 -36.42
CA VAL A 7 34.25 -25.97 -36.87
C VAL A 7 34.00 -24.51 -37.25
N VAL A 8 32.88 -24.20 -37.91
CA VAL A 8 32.52 -22.81 -38.26
C VAL A 8 32.17 -21.99 -37.01
N VAL A 9 31.44 -22.58 -36.05
CA VAL A 9 31.13 -21.89 -34.77
C VAL A 9 32.41 -21.59 -33.99
N VAL A 10 33.33 -22.56 -33.90
CA VAL A 10 34.64 -22.36 -33.23
C VAL A 10 35.44 -21.27 -33.95
N ALA A 11 35.44 -21.23 -35.28
CA ALA A 11 36.13 -20.20 -36.06
C ALA A 11 35.54 -18.80 -35.85
N ILE A 12 34.21 -18.67 -35.72
CA ILE A 12 33.55 -17.38 -35.41
C ILE A 12 33.93 -16.90 -34.01
N VAL A 13 33.92 -17.81 -33.02
CA VAL A 13 34.33 -17.48 -31.64
C VAL A 13 35.80 -17.05 -31.59
N LEU A 14 36.70 -17.77 -32.29
CA LEU A 14 38.11 -17.37 -32.39
C LEU A 14 38.29 -16.03 -33.11
N SER A 15 37.47 -15.74 -34.13
CA SER A 15 37.52 -14.46 -34.84
C SER A 15 37.10 -13.29 -33.94
N LEU A 16 36.06 -13.47 -33.13
CA LEU A 16 35.64 -12.49 -32.13
C LEU A 16 36.72 -12.29 -31.05
N LEU A 17 37.34 -13.37 -30.56
CA LEU A 17 38.45 -13.27 -29.62
C LEU A 17 39.64 -12.50 -30.22
N VAL A 18 40.03 -12.77 -31.46
CA VAL A 18 41.10 -12.04 -32.14
C VAL A 18 40.74 -10.56 -32.32
N TRP A 19 39.48 -10.25 -32.65
CA TRP A 19 39.04 -8.87 -32.86
C TRP A 19 39.04 -8.04 -31.56
N TRP A 20 38.49 -8.59 -30.49
CA TRP A 20 38.25 -7.87 -29.22
C TRP A 20 39.37 -8.05 -28.19
N VAL A 21 39.98 -9.24 -28.08
CA VAL A 21 41.05 -9.53 -27.11
C VAL A 21 42.44 -9.32 -27.70
N GLY A 22 42.61 -9.47 -29.02
CA GLY A 22 43.90 -9.28 -29.71
C GLY A 22 44.62 -7.98 -29.35
N PRO A 23 43.97 -6.79 -29.34
CA PRO A 23 44.64 -5.52 -29.01
C PRO A 23 45.19 -5.43 -27.59
N LEU A 24 44.70 -6.27 -26.67
CA LEU A 24 45.12 -6.30 -25.27
C LEU A 24 46.41 -7.13 -25.06
N ILE A 25 46.84 -7.90 -26.06
CA ILE A 25 48.03 -8.73 -25.97
C ILE A 25 49.26 -7.88 -26.27
N ALA A 26 49.96 -7.47 -25.20
CA ALA A 26 51.23 -6.76 -25.25
C ALA A 26 52.40 -7.73 -25.08
N ILE A 27 53.47 -7.54 -25.87
CA ILE A 27 54.77 -8.16 -25.61
C ILE A 27 55.75 -7.01 -25.33
N GLY A 28 55.99 -6.72 -24.05
CA GLY A 28 56.67 -5.49 -23.64
C GLY A 28 55.85 -4.25 -24.00
N ASN A 29 56.43 -3.29 -24.71
CA ASN A 29 55.73 -2.09 -25.20
C ASN A 29 55.14 -2.25 -26.61
N PHE A 30 55.26 -3.43 -27.23
CA PHE A 30 54.79 -3.67 -28.59
C PHE A 30 53.47 -4.43 -28.59
N TYR A 31 52.48 -3.91 -29.34
CA TYR A 31 51.13 -4.45 -29.46
C TYR A 31 50.88 -4.97 -30.88
N PRO A 32 51.31 -6.20 -31.20
CA PRO A 32 51.31 -6.72 -32.57
C PRO A 32 49.93 -6.77 -33.22
N MET A 33 48.87 -6.96 -32.42
CA MET A 33 47.48 -7.05 -32.90
C MET A 33 46.66 -5.77 -32.69
N MET A 34 47.30 -4.64 -32.36
CA MET A 34 46.62 -3.34 -32.28
C MET A 34 46.13 -2.90 -33.66
N SER A 35 46.94 -3.15 -34.71
CA SER A 35 46.60 -2.83 -36.10
C SER A 35 45.38 -3.63 -36.58
N VAL A 36 44.39 -2.89 -37.11
CA VAL A 36 43.17 -3.45 -37.70
C VAL A 36 43.49 -4.39 -38.88
N LEU A 37 44.53 -4.04 -39.65
CA LEU A 37 44.99 -4.83 -40.80
C LEU A 37 45.51 -6.21 -40.37
N VAL A 38 46.28 -6.27 -39.28
CA VAL A 38 46.84 -7.53 -38.75
C VAL A 38 45.72 -8.43 -38.21
N ARG A 39 44.75 -7.87 -37.48
CA ARG A 39 43.58 -8.62 -37.00
C ARG A 39 42.73 -9.15 -38.15
N GLY A 40 42.53 -8.34 -39.20
CA GLY A 40 41.82 -8.74 -40.41
C GLY A 40 42.48 -9.94 -41.10
N ILE A 41 43.81 -9.95 -41.21
CA ILE A 41 44.58 -11.06 -41.81
C ILE A 41 44.44 -12.35 -40.99
N ILE A 42 44.56 -12.27 -39.66
CA ILE A 42 44.44 -13.45 -38.78
C ILE A 42 43.03 -14.02 -38.83
N ILE A 43 41.99 -13.18 -38.80
CA ILE A 43 40.59 -13.60 -38.93
C ILE A 43 40.34 -14.25 -40.30
N ALA A 44 40.87 -13.66 -41.38
CA ALA A 44 40.76 -14.23 -42.71
C ALA A 44 41.38 -15.64 -42.77
N LEU A 45 42.57 -15.85 -42.19
CA LEU A 45 43.21 -17.18 -42.14
C LEU A 45 42.38 -18.20 -41.35
N ILE A 46 41.80 -17.82 -40.21
CA ILE A 46 40.93 -18.67 -39.39
C ILE A 46 39.66 -19.08 -40.16
N LEU A 47 39.05 -18.13 -40.88
CA LEU A 47 37.88 -18.39 -41.70
C LEU A 47 38.21 -19.23 -42.94
N ILE A 48 39.37 -19.00 -43.58
CA ILE A 48 39.86 -19.82 -44.70
C ILE A 48 40.06 -21.27 -44.25
N TRP A 49 40.69 -21.49 -43.09
CA TRP A 49 40.85 -22.83 -42.53
C TRP A 49 39.50 -23.53 -42.29
N ALA A 50 38.52 -22.81 -41.73
CA ALA A 50 37.19 -23.34 -41.45
C ALA A 50 36.37 -23.64 -42.72
N LEU A 51 36.59 -22.87 -43.80
CA LEU A 51 35.86 -22.96 -45.07
C LEU A 51 36.57 -23.80 -46.14
N TRP A 52 37.86 -24.14 -45.97
CA TRP A 52 38.66 -24.95 -46.89
C TRP A 52 37.99 -26.26 -47.36
N PRO A 53 37.30 -27.05 -46.50
CA PRO A 53 36.62 -28.27 -46.94
C PRO A 53 35.46 -28.02 -47.91
N VAL A 54 34.87 -26.82 -47.87
CA VAL A 54 33.79 -26.39 -48.78
C VAL A 54 34.38 -25.96 -50.11
N VAL A 55 35.46 -25.18 -50.09
CA VAL A 55 36.18 -24.70 -51.27
C VAL A 55 36.82 -25.87 -52.05
N ALA A 56 37.46 -26.82 -51.36
CA ALA A 56 38.04 -28.01 -51.98
C ALA A 56 36.96 -28.88 -52.67
N SER A 57 35.74 -28.93 -52.12
CA SER A 57 34.62 -29.63 -52.74
C SER A 57 34.03 -28.90 -53.95
N ALA A 58 34.08 -27.56 -53.97
CA ALA A 58 33.67 -26.73 -55.08
C ALA A 58 34.66 -26.75 -56.26
N LEU A 59 35.97 -26.75 -55.97
CA LEU A 59 37.02 -26.90 -57.00
C LEU A 59 37.00 -28.31 -57.62
N GLY A 60 36.79 -29.36 -56.81
CA GLY A 60 36.58 -30.72 -57.32
C GLY A 60 35.29 -30.88 -58.15
N TYR A 61 34.32 -30.00 -57.97
CA TYR A 61 33.09 -29.91 -58.77
C TYR A 61 33.32 -29.22 -60.12
N LEU A 62 34.07 -28.11 -60.15
CA LEU A 62 34.50 -27.43 -61.38
C LEU A 62 35.34 -28.34 -62.31
N PHE A 63 36.32 -29.07 -61.76
CA PHE A 63 37.14 -30.00 -62.55
C PHE A 63 36.36 -31.23 -63.07
N ARG A 64 35.21 -31.57 -62.46
CA ARG A 64 34.33 -32.65 -62.92
C ARG A 64 33.32 -32.21 -63.99
N GLN A 65 33.08 -30.92 -64.17
CA GLN A 65 32.21 -30.41 -65.25
C GLN A 65 32.90 -30.40 -66.62
N PHE A 66 34.23 -30.41 -66.66
CA PHE A 66 35.00 -30.49 -67.92
C PHE A 66 35.24 -31.92 -68.44
N ARG A 67 34.69 -32.96 -67.80
CA ARG A 67 34.74 -34.34 -68.31
C ARG A 67 33.34 -34.95 -68.35
N ALA A 68 32.86 -35.25 -69.56
CA ALA A 68 31.68 -36.07 -69.77
C ALA A 68 31.79 -37.41 -69.01
N PRO A 69 30.71 -37.92 -68.39
CA PRO A 69 30.77 -39.13 -67.59
C PRO A 69 30.98 -40.36 -68.49
N LYS A 70 32.18 -40.95 -68.46
CA LYS A 70 32.38 -42.35 -68.90
C LYS A 70 31.61 -43.27 -67.94
N ILE A 71 30.79 -44.16 -68.50
CA ILE A 71 30.18 -45.28 -67.79
C ILE A 71 31.32 -46.10 -67.19
N SER A 72 31.39 -46.12 -65.86
CA SER A 72 32.36 -46.92 -65.14
C SER A 72 31.68 -48.22 -64.72
N ASN A 73 32.09 -49.33 -65.34
CA ASN A 73 31.90 -50.69 -64.83
C ASN A 73 32.66 -50.82 -63.49
N LYS A 74 32.13 -50.22 -62.43
CA LYS A 74 32.58 -50.52 -61.08
C LYS A 74 31.91 -51.81 -60.65
N LYS A 75 32.73 -52.83 -60.40
CA LYS A 75 32.39 -54.12 -59.79
C LYS A 75 31.24 -53.91 -58.80
N VAL A 76 30.06 -54.41 -59.18
CA VAL A 76 28.88 -54.47 -58.33
C VAL A 76 29.29 -55.29 -57.12
N ARG A 77 29.38 -54.66 -55.94
CA ARG A 77 29.31 -55.41 -54.69
C ARG A 77 28.08 -56.31 -54.82
N GLN A 78 28.24 -57.61 -54.62
CA GLN A 78 27.12 -58.56 -54.60
C GLN A 78 26.14 -58.08 -53.53
N HIS A 79 25.15 -57.30 -53.95
CA HIS A 79 24.08 -56.85 -53.08
C HIS A 79 23.05 -57.97 -53.09
N ASP A 80 22.54 -58.34 -51.92
CA ASP A 80 21.38 -59.23 -51.81
C ASP A 80 20.28 -58.75 -52.77
N ARG A 81 19.57 -59.67 -53.42
CA ARG A 81 18.59 -59.40 -54.49
C ARG A 81 17.58 -58.30 -54.11
N VAL A 82 17.12 -58.31 -52.85
CA VAL A 82 16.25 -57.29 -52.27
C VAL A 82 16.86 -55.88 -52.30
N SER A 83 18.13 -55.76 -51.89
CA SER A 83 18.80 -54.46 -51.85
C SER A 83 19.03 -53.93 -53.27
N ALA A 84 19.39 -54.80 -54.21
CA ALA A 84 19.55 -54.43 -55.61
C ALA A 84 18.23 -53.87 -56.18
N ARG A 85 17.13 -54.64 -56.08
CA ARG A 85 15.81 -54.21 -56.57
C ARG A 85 15.30 -52.93 -55.92
N PHE A 86 15.51 -52.75 -54.62
CA PHE A 86 15.15 -51.52 -53.93
C PHE A 86 15.94 -50.31 -54.46
N PHE A 87 17.27 -50.42 -54.57
CA PHE A 87 18.08 -49.30 -55.05
C PHE A 87 17.84 -48.99 -56.53
N ASP A 88 17.58 -49.99 -57.36
CA ASP A 88 17.27 -49.77 -58.76
C ASP A 88 15.88 -49.14 -58.92
N ALA A 89 14.87 -49.58 -58.16
CA ALA A 89 13.55 -48.93 -58.12
C ALA A 89 13.64 -47.46 -57.68
N THR A 90 14.38 -47.18 -56.60
CA THR A 90 14.54 -45.80 -56.12
C THR A 90 15.36 -44.92 -57.07
N ARG A 91 16.29 -45.50 -57.84
CA ARG A 91 17.01 -44.78 -58.91
C ARG A 91 16.08 -44.45 -60.07
N THR A 92 15.23 -45.39 -60.48
CA THR A 92 14.23 -45.15 -61.53
C THR A 92 13.27 -44.04 -61.12
N LEU A 93 12.69 -44.10 -59.90
CA LEU A 93 11.82 -43.05 -59.37
C LEU A 93 12.54 -41.69 -59.29
N LYS A 94 13.80 -41.69 -58.84
CA LYS A 94 14.60 -40.47 -58.79
C LYS A 94 14.87 -39.87 -60.16
N TYR A 95 15.18 -40.70 -61.14
CA TYR A 95 15.48 -40.26 -62.49
C TYR A 95 14.25 -39.62 -63.13
N ILE A 96 13.11 -40.31 -63.07
CA ILE A 96 11.84 -39.83 -63.61
C ILE A 96 11.40 -38.56 -62.88
N GLY A 97 11.35 -38.58 -61.55
CA GLY A 97 10.91 -37.42 -60.76
C GLY A 97 11.81 -36.19 -60.95
N ILE A 98 13.12 -36.34 -61.14
CA ILE A 98 14.02 -35.21 -61.46
C ILE A 98 13.79 -34.71 -62.89
N ALA A 99 13.55 -35.61 -63.85
CA ALA A 99 13.29 -35.25 -65.25
C ALA A 99 12.02 -34.40 -65.38
N GLU A 100 11.00 -34.68 -64.57
CA GLU A 100 9.73 -33.92 -64.53
C GLU A 100 9.89 -32.49 -63.97
N GLN A 101 10.93 -32.22 -63.17
CA GLN A 101 11.13 -30.87 -62.61
C GLN A 101 11.68 -29.90 -63.66
N LYS A 102 10.98 -28.77 -63.86
CA LYS A 102 11.31 -27.78 -64.91
C LYS A 102 12.56 -26.93 -64.66
N THR A 103 12.95 -26.68 -63.40
CA THR A 103 14.05 -25.75 -63.06
C THR A 103 15.19 -26.41 -62.29
N LEU A 104 16.42 -25.93 -62.49
CA LEU A 104 17.63 -26.44 -61.82
C LEU A 104 17.54 -26.38 -60.29
N TRP A 105 16.97 -25.30 -59.74
CA TRP A 105 16.75 -25.16 -58.29
C TRP A 105 15.71 -26.13 -57.75
N ARG A 106 14.60 -26.36 -58.47
CA ARG A 106 13.62 -27.37 -58.09
C ARG A 106 14.23 -28.77 -58.17
N ARG A 107 14.97 -29.10 -59.24
CA ARG A 107 15.73 -30.36 -59.37
C ARG A 107 16.68 -30.59 -58.19
N LEU A 108 17.40 -29.54 -57.77
CA LEU A 108 18.34 -29.63 -56.65
C LEU A 108 17.61 -29.82 -55.30
N ARG A 109 16.55 -29.03 -55.04
CA ARG A 109 15.75 -29.14 -53.81
C ARG A 109 15.07 -30.51 -53.72
N TYR A 110 14.46 -30.95 -54.81
CA TYR A 110 13.81 -32.23 -54.97
C TYR A 110 14.77 -33.40 -54.72
N ARG A 111 16.01 -33.29 -55.22
CA ARG A 111 17.09 -34.26 -54.98
C ARG A 111 17.61 -34.24 -53.54
N MET A 112 17.68 -33.07 -52.90
CA MET A 112 18.20 -32.92 -51.53
C MET A 112 17.20 -33.39 -50.47
N ARG A 113 15.90 -33.20 -50.72
CA ARG A 113 14.82 -33.62 -49.81
C ARG A 113 14.36 -35.07 -50.03
N ASN A 114 14.87 -35.74 -51.07
CA ASN A 114 14.43 -37.07 -51.51
C ASN A 114 12.92 -37.14 -51.78
N ASP A 115 12.33 -36.05 -52.28
CA ASP A 115 10.88 -35.93 -52.46
C ASP A 115 10.33 -37.03 -53.40
N TYR A 116 11.14 -37.50 -54.36
CA TYR A 116 10.83 -38.61 -55.27
C TYR A 116 10.44 -39.94 -54.60
N LEU A 117 10.78 -40.17 -53.34
CA LEU A 117 10.36 -41.36 -52.60
C LEU A 117 8.97 -41.22 -51.98
N ASN A 118 8.53 -39.98 -51.76
CA ASN A 118 7.32 -39.66 -51.00
C ASN A 118 6.18 -39.18 -51.89
N GLU A 119 6.43 -38.82 -53.15
CA GLU A 119 5.35 -38.40 -54.06
C GLU A 119 4.36 -39.50 -54.35
N LYS A 120 4.82 -40.72 -54.66
CA LYS A 120 3.95 -41.87 -54.93
C LYS A 120 3.67 -42.68 -53.66
N PRO A 121 2.43 -43.12 -53.40
CA PRO A 121 2.14 -44.08 -52.33
C PRO A 121 2.77 -45.44 -52.60
N TRP A 122 3.22 -46.11 -51.54
CA TRP A 122 3.78 -47.45 -51.59
C TRP A 122 2.85 -48.43 -50.87
N PHE A 123 2.35 -49.42 -51.60
CA PHE A 123 1.48 -50.47 -51.08
C PHE A 123 2.22 -51.79 -50.99
N LEU A 124 2.09 -52.46 -49.84
CA LEU A 124 2.65 -53.80 -49.63
C LEU A 124 1.60 -54.86 -49.98
N ILE A 125 1.90 -55.77 -50.90
CA ILE A 125 0.99 -56.85 -51.31
C ILE A 125 1.48 -58.16 -50.70
N MET A 126 0.61 -58.81 -49.93
CA MET A 126 0.96 -59.97 -49.13
C MET A 126 -0.20 -60.97 -49.07
N GLY A 127 0.12 -62.26 -49.03
CA GLY A 127 -0.85 -63.35 -49.07
C GLY A 127 -0.18 -64.71 -49.30
N PRO A 128 -0.87 -65.83 -49.01
CA PRO A 128 -0.33 -67.17 -49.22
C PRO A 128 0.14 -67.41 -50.67
N SER A 129 1.01 -68.40 -50.89
CA SER A 129 1.40 -68.81 -52.24
C SER A 129 0.16 -69.27 -53.04
N GLY A 130 0.06 -68.90 -54.32
CA GLY A 130 -1.05 -69.32 -55.19
C GLY A 130 -2.28 -68.41 -55.21
N CYS A 131 -2.40 -67.39 -54.35
CA CYS A 131 -3.55 -66.47 -54.35
C CYS A 131 -3.51 -65.37 -55.43
N GLY A 132 -2.55 -65.41 -56.36
CA GLY A 132 -2.47 -64.47 -57.49
C GLY A 132 -1.95 -63.06 -57.19
N LYS A 133 -1.11 -62.84 -56.17
CA LYS A 133 -0.53 -61.52 -55.82
C LYS A 133 0.14 -60.79 -57.00
N THR A 134 1.03 -61.48 -57.69
CA THR A 134 1.80 -60.94 -58.81
C THR A 134 0.89 -60.62 -59.99
N SER A 135 -0.02 -61.54 -60.32
CA SER A 135 -1.02 -61.38 -61.37
C SER A 135 -2.02 -60.27 -61.06
N LEU A 136 -2.37 -60.04 -59.79
CA LEU A 136 -3.29 -58.97 -59.39
C LEU A 136 -2.74 -57.60 -59.76
N VAL A 137 -1.43 -57.38 -59.60
CA VAL A 137 -0.83 -56.12 -60.05
C VAL A 137 -0.70 -56.11 -61.57
N ASN A 138 -0.15 -57.17 -62.17
CA ASN A 138 0.14 -57.22 -63.60
C ASN A 138 -1.12 -57.01 -64.47
N GLU A 139 -2.22 -57.65 -64.10
CA GLU A 139 -3.50 -57.65 -64.84
C GLU A 139 -4.49 -56.59 -64.35
N SER A 140 -4.07 -55.66 -63.48
CA SER A 140 -4.94 -54.61 -62.91
C SER A 140 -5.30 -53.46 -63.87
N GLY A 141 -4.76 -53.48 -65.10
CA GLY A 141 -4.94 -52.40 -66.07
C GLY A 141 -4.16 -51.11 -65.75
N LYS A 142 -3.20 -51.14 -64.80
CA LYS A 142 -2.37 -49.97 -64.46
C LYS A 142 -1.22 -49.78 -65.45
N ARG A 143 -0.83 -48.52 -65.68
CA ARG A 143 0.31 -48.18 -66.55
C ARG A 143 1.64 -48.30 -65.81
N PHE A 144 2.50 -49.21 -66.26
CA PHE A 144 3.80 -49.50 -65.65
C PHE A 144 4.94 -48.63 -66.18
N LEU A 145 5.81 -48.22 -65.26
CA LEU A 145 7.07 -47.54 -65.53
C LEU A 145 8.20 -48.58 -65.57
N LEU A 146 8.51 -49.06 -66.77
CA LEU A 146 9.52 -50.11 -66.97
C LEU A 146 10.93 -49.55 -66.75
N SER A 147 11.66 -50.10 -65.77
CA SER A 147 13.03 -49.67 -65.44
C SER A 147 14.03 -49.88 -66.59
N GLU A 148 13.77 -50.88 -67.44
CA GLU A 148 14.57 -51.20 -68.63
C GLU A 148 14.55 -50.08 -69.68
N GLN A 149 13.43 -49.38 -69.85
CA GLN A 149 13.31 -48.25 -70.79
C GLN A 149 14.26 -47.11 -70.43
N TYR A 150 14.73 -47.06 -69.18
CA TYR A 150 15.66 -46.07 -68.65
C TYR A 150 17.07 -46.64 -68.43
N GLY A 151 17.35 -47.85 -68.93
CA GLY A 151 18.67 -48.50 -68.85
C GLY A 151 19.01 -49.11 -67.48
N PHE A 152 18.00 -49.36 -66.64
CA PHE A 152 18.17 -50.03 -65.34
C PHE A 152 17.72 -51.50 -65.38
N THR A 153 18.17 -52.28 -64.39
CA THR A 153 17.80 -53.69 -64.19
C THR A 153 16.32 -53.86 -63.87
N GLN A 154 15.74 -55.01 -64.26
CA GLN A 154 14.35 -55.38 -63.99
C GLN A 154 14.04 -55.34 -62.48
N THR A 155 13.03 -54.57 -62.09
CA THR A 155 12.59 -54.45 -60.69
C THR A 155 11.46 -55.43 -60.32
N ALA A 156 10.83 -56.07 -61.31
CA ALA A 156 9.76 -57.04 -61.16
C ALA A 156 9.81 -58.11 -62.26
N ASP A 157 9.38 -59.35 -61.93
CA ASP A 157 9.27 -60.48 -62.87
C ASP A 157 7.84 -61.05 -62.79
N ILE A 158 7.33 -61.62 -63.89
CA ILE A 158 5.94 -62.15 -64.01
C ILE A 158 5.80 -63.58 -63.41
N GLY A 159 6.91 -64.24 -63.04
CA GLY A 159 6.93 -65.57 -62.44
C GLY A 159 6.73 -65.60 -60.91
N PRO A 160 6.85 -66.78 -60.26
CA PRO A 160 6.68 -66.90 -58.81
C PRO A 160 7.68 -66.04 -58.05
N THR A 161 7.17 -65.14 -57.21
CA THR A 161 7.98 -64.20 -56.43
C THR A 161 8.82 -64.92 -55.39
N ARG A 162 10.15 -64.90 -55.57
CA ARG A 162 11.11 -65.53 -54.63
C ARG A 162 11.34 -64.70 -53.35
N ASP A 163 11.57 -63.39 -53.50
CA ASP A 163 11.78 -62.46 -52.38
C ASP A 163 10.73 -61.34 -52.41
N CYS A 164 10.99 -60.30 -53.22
CA CYS A 164 10.05 -59.21 -53.49
C CYS A 164 10.24 -58.63 -54.88
N ASN A 165 9.15 -58.18 -55.49
CA ASN A 165 9.10 -57.43 -56.74
C ASN A 165 8.62 -55.99 -56.44
N LEU A 166 9.25 -55.00 -57.04
CA LEU A 166 8.83 -53.59 -56.94
C LEU A 166 8.24 -53.15 -58.29
N TRP A 167 6.92 -53.14 -58.34
CA TRP A 167 6.15 -52.71 -59.49
C TRP A 167 5.95 -51.20 -59.44
N LEU A 168 6.58 -50.47 -60.37
CA LEU A 168 6.49 -49.02 -60.46
C LEU A 168 5.39 -48.65 -61.46
N THR A 169 4.40 -47.87 -61.03
CA THR A 169 3.35 -47.34 -61.91
C THR A 169 3.37 -45.81 -61.92
N ASP A 170 2.60 -45.21 -62.81
CA ASP A 170 2.46 -43.76 -62.86
C ASP A 170 1.97 -43.17 -61.53
N ASN A 171 1.07 -43.87 -60.84
CA ASN A 171 0.39 -43.32 -59.67
C ASN A 171 0.80 -43.96 -58.33
N ALA A 172 1.41 -45.15 -58.31
CA ALA A 172 1.78 -45.86 -57.09
C ALA A 172 2.96 -46.82 -57.25
N VAL A 173 3.52 -47.28 -56.14
CA VAL A 173 4.51 -48.37 -56.09
C VAL A 173 3.89 -49.56 -55.36
N TYR A 174 3.83 -50.71 -56.02
CA TYR A 174 3.34 -51.95 -55.41
C TYR A 174 4.50 -52.88 -55.13
N ILE A 175 4.64 -53.26 -53.86
CA ILE A 175 5.66 -54.21 -53.40
C ILE A 175 4.99 -55.57 -53.27
N ASP A 176 5.20 -56.41 -54.27
CA ASP A 176 4.74 -57.80 -54.25
C ASP A 176 5.74 -58.66 -53.48
N THR A 177 5.25 -59.40 -52.49
CA THR A 177 6.06 -60.21 -51.57
C THR A 177 5.94 -61.69 -51.84
N ALA A 178 6.99 -62.46 -51.54
CA ALA A 178 6.95 -63.91 -51.65
C ALA A 178 5.88 -64.51 -50.73
N GLY A 179 5.18 -65.54 -51.21
CA GLY A 179 4.09 -66.17 -50.44
C GLY A 179 4.55 -66.79 -49.12
N GLU A 180 5.79 -67.27 -49.06
CA GLU A 180 6.42 -67.79 -47.84
C GLU A 180 6.45 -66.76 -46.69
N TRP A 181 6.50 -65.45 -47.01
CA TRP A 181 6.52 -64.37 -46.00
C TRP A 181 5.23 -64.28 -45.18
N THR A 182 4.17 -64.93 -45.64
CA THR A 182 2.91 -65.01 -44.90
C THR A 182 2.85 -66.16 -43.92
N GLN A 183 3.80 -67.10 -43.90
CA GLN A 183 3.77 -68.22 -42.96
C GLN A 183 4.37 -67.80 -41.62
N LEU A 184 3.70 -68.10 -40.49
CA LEU A 184 4.25 -67.91 -39.13
C LEU A 184 5.20 -69.05 -38.74
N HIS A 185 4.80 -70.28 -39.07
CA HIS A 185 5.57 -71.50 -38.85
C HIS A 185 5.98 -72.05 -40.22
N GLY A 186 7.28 -72.05 -40.54
CA GLY A 186 7.81 -72.50 -41.84
C GLY A 186 8.58 -71.47 -42.66
N LEU A 187 8.72 -70.23 -42.19
CA LEU A 187 9.54 -69.20 -42.85
C LEU A 187 11.03 -69.56 -42.78
N SER A 188 11.71 -69.64 -43.92
CA SER A 188 13.16 -69.83 -43.98
C SER A 188 13.94 -68.63 -43.42
N ASP A 189 15.12 -68.88 -42.86
CA ASP A 189 16.01 -67.83 -42.34
C ASP A 189 16.40 -66.81 -43.42
N GLU A 190 16.51 -67.25 -44.66
CA GLU A 190 16.80 -66.39 -45.82
C GLU A 190 15.63 -65.44 -46.10
N ALA A 191 14.39 -65.95 -46.11
CA ALA A 191 13.18 -65.15 -46.30
C ALA A 191 12.99 -64.12 -45.17
N SER A 192 13.23 -64.50 -43.91
CA SER A 192 13.17 -63.59 -42.76
C SER A 192 14.19 -62.45 -42.85
N LYS A 193 15.44 -62.77 -43.22
CA LYS A 193 16.48 -61.75 -43.44
C LYS A 193 16.13 -60.84 -44.62
N ALA A 194 15.62 -61.40 -45.72
CA ALA A 194 15.20 -60.65 -46.90
C ALA A 194 14.07 -59.65 -46.56
N GLN A 195 13.05 -60.10 -45.83
CA GLN A 195 11.94 -59.29 -45.34
C GLN A 195 12.42 -58.17 -44.41
N GLY A 196 13.19 -58.51 -43.37
CA GLY A 196 13.74 -57.54 -42.42
C GLY A 196 14.64 -56.51 -43.11
N ARG A 197 15.41 -56.93 -44.10
CA ARG A 197 16.27 -56.05 -44.90
C ARG A 197 15.44 -55.07 -45.73
N LEU A 198 14.40 -55.54 -46.43
CA LEU A 198 13.50 -54.66 -47.18
C LEU A 198 12.85 -53.61 -46.27
N PHE A 199 12.29 -54.04 -45.15
CA PHE A 199 11.63 -53.13 -44.19
C PHE A 199 12.62 -52.12 -43.61
N SER A 200 13.85 -52.54 -43.30
CA SER A 200 14.91 -51.64 -42.84
C SER A 200 15.30 -50.60 -43.89
N LEU A 201 15.34 -50.98 -45.17
CA LEU A 201 15.64 -50.09 -46.28
C LEU A 201 14.53 -49.05 -46.46
N ILE A 202 13.27 -49.49 -46.49
CA ILE A 202 12.11 -48.60 -46.58
C ILE A 202 12.13 -47.60 -45.42
N ARG A 203 12.28 -48.07 -44.18
CA ARG A 203 12.32 -47.22 -42.98
C ARG A 203 13.48 -46.22 -43.00
N ARG A 204 14.64 -46.62 -43.53
CA ARG A 204 15.84 -45.77 -43.60
C ARG A 204 15.71 -44.68 -44.66
N TYR A 205 15.17 -45.00 -45.83
CA TYR A 205 15.18 -44.11 -46.99
C TYR A 205 13.89 -43.31 -47.18
N ARG A 206 12.72 -43.89 -46.90
CA ARG A 206 11.40 -43.24 -47.05
C ARG A 206 10.90 -42.60 -45.74
N GLN A 207 11.39 -43.08 -44.59
CA GLN A 207 11.01 -42.59 -43.24
C GLN A 207 9.52 -42.82 -42.91
N HIS A 208 8.73 -41.77 -42.66
CA HIS A 208 7.32 -41.87 -42.26
C HIS A 208 6.39 -41.10 -43.22
N PRO A 209 5.30 -41.73 -43.71
CA PRO A 209 4.98 -43.14 -43.55
C PRO A 209 5.92 -44.03 -44.38
N GLY A 210 6.30 -45.19 -43.82
CA GLY A 210 7.17 -46.14 -44.53
C GLY A 210 6.44 -46.79 -45.71
N ILE A 211 5.22 -47.26 -45.47
CA ILE A 211 4.26 -47.70 -46.49
C ILE A 211 2.91 -47.01 -46.23
N ASP A 212 2.11 -46.81 -47.28
CA ASP A 212 0.84 -46.08 -47.21
C ASP A 212 -0.37 -47.00 -47.00
N GLY A 213 -0.25 -48.28 -47.35
CA GLY A 213 -1.28 -49.29 -47.12
C GLY A 213 -0.78 -50.69 -47.47
N MET A 214 -1.63 -51.68 -47.23
CA MET A 214 -1.35 -53.10 -47.47
C MET A 214 -2.51 -53.76 -48.22
N VAL A 215 -2.23 -54.52 -49.27
CA VAL A 215 -3.21 -55.34 -49.96
C VAL A 215 -3.01 -56.80 -49.54
N LEU A 216 -4.04 -57.39 -48.96
CA LEU A 216 -4.04 -58.81 -48.57
C LEU A 216 -4.75 -59.63 -49.64
N CYS A 217 -4.02 -60.54 -50.29
CA CYS A 217 -4.59 -61.43 -51.30
C CYS A 217 -4.90 -62.80 -50.70
N LEU A 218 -6.14 -63.27 -50.82
CA LEU A 218 -6.59 -64.58 -50.36
C LEU A 218 -7.26 -65.36 -51.50
N ASP A 219 -7.30 -66.67 -51.38
CA ASP A 219 -7.94 -67.57 -52.34
C ASP A 219 -9.40 -67.85 -51.93
N ALA A 220 -10.36 -67.60 -52.82
CA ALA A 220 -11.79 -67.77 -52.57
C ALA A 220 -12.15 -69.23 -52.32
N SER A 221 -11.63 -70.13 -53.15
CA SER A 221 -11.88 -71.58 -53.05
C SER A 221 -11.29 -72.16 -51.77
N GLY A 222 -10.03 -71.84 -51.47
CA GLY A 222 -9.39 -72.19 -50.21
C GLY A 222 -10.16 -71.67 -48.98
N LEU A 223 -10.70 -70.45 -49.02
CA LEU A 223 -11.49 -69.91 -47.91
C LEU A 223 -12.84 -70.63 -47.73
N LEU A 224 -13.49 -71.05 -48.82
CA LEU A 224 -14.76 -71.76 -48.79
C LEU A 224 -14.61 -73.20 -48.25
N HIS A 225 -13.56 -73.92 -48.69
CA HIS A 225 -13.36 -75.33 -48.36
C HIS A 225 -12.52 -75.57 -47.08
N ALA A 226 -11.81 -74.56 -46.58
CA ALA A 226 -11.00 -74.71 -45.37
C ALA A 226 -11.81 -75.06 -44.11
N SER A 227 -11.26 -75.97 -43.31
CA SER A 227 -11.80 -76.31 -41.99
C SER A 227 -11.78 -75.09 -41.05
N LEU A 228 -12.54 -75.15 -39.95
CA LEU A 228 -12.58 -74.07 -38.96
C LEU A 228 -11.19 -73.79 -38.34
N THR A 229 -10.38 -74.83 -38.14
CA THR A 229 -9.03 -74.74 -37.60
C THR A 229 -8.05 -74.10 -38.58
N GLU A 230 -8.12 -74.47 -39.87
CA GLU A 230 -7.29 -73.87 -40.92
C GLU A 230 -7.64 -72.39 -41.13
N ARG A 231 -8.93 -72.04 -41.15
CA ARG A 231 -9.37 -70.64 -41.25
C ARG A 231 -8.90 -69.80 -40.08
N LYS A 232 -8.98 -70.33 -38.86
CA LYS A 232 -8.49 -69.64 -37.66
C LYS A 232 -6.98 -69.44 -37.69
N SER A 233 -6.23 -70.47 -38.07
CA SER A 233 -4.77 -70.39 -38.24
C SER A 233 -4.37 -69.36 -39.30
N LEU A 234 -5.08 -69.33 -40.43
CA LEU A 234 -4.90 -68.31 -41.46
C LEU A 234 -5.21 -66.91 -40.92
N ALA A 235 -6.30 -66.74 -40.16
CA ALA A 235 -6.66 -65.47 -39.56
C ALA A 235 -5.61 -64.95 -38.56
N ASP A 236 -5.16 -65.81 -37.64
CA ASP A 236 -4.14 -65.47 -36.65
C ASP A 236 -2.82 -65.07 -37.33
N THR A 237 -2.47 -65.76 -38.41
CA THR A 237 -1.29 -65.48 -39.22
C THR A 237 -1.36 -64.13 -39.93
N LEU A 238 -2.48 -63.84 -40.60
CA LEU A 238 -2.69 -62.54 -41.26
C LEU A 238 -2.68 -61.39 -40.25
N ARG A 239 -3.36 -61.58 -39.10
CA ARG A 239 -3.41 -60.61 -38.00
C ARG A 239 -2.01 -60.28 -37.48
N ALA A 240 -1.18 -61.31 -37.24
CA ALA A 240 0.18 -61.13 -36.77
C ALA A 240 1.04 -60.36 -37.78
N ARG A 241 0.94 -60.69 -39.07
CA ARG A 241 1.69 -59.99 -40.13
C ARG A 241 1.25 -58.55 -40.33
N MET A 242 -0.05 -58.27 -40.29
CA MET A 242 -0.57 -56.90 -40.32
C MET A 242 0.00 -56.05 -39.16
N LEU A 243 0.01 -56.60 -37.95
CA LEU A 243 0.57 -55.94 -36.77
C LEU A 243 2.10 -55.78 -36.83
N GLU A 244 2.81 -56.76 -37.36
CA GLU A 244 4.26 -56.68 -37.59
C GLU A 244 4.60 -55.53 -38.52
N VAL A 245 3.88 -55.42 -39.64
CA VAL A 245 4.10 -54.34 -40.61
C VAL A 245 3.75 -52.98 -39.99
N ALA A 246 2.62 -52.87 -39.28
CA ALA A 246 2.19 -51.64 -38.60
C ALA A 246 3.19 -51.18 -37.54
N SER A 247 3.70 -52.10 -36.73
CA SER A 247 4.71 -51.83 -35.70
C SER A 247 6.08 -51.50 -36.28
N CYS A 248 6.50 -52.19 -37.35
CA CYS A 248 7.80 -51.97 -38.00
C CYS A 248 7.91 -50.56 -38.59
N PHE A 249 6.84 -50.12 -39.28
CA PHE A 249 6.76 -48.78 -39.87
C PHE A 249 6.18 -47.72 -38.93
N ARG A 250 5.77 -48.09 -37.71
CA ARG A 250 5.22 -47.23 -36.65
C ARG A 250 4.10 -46.33 -37.17
N ASN A 251 3.16 -46.94 -37.86
CA ASN A 251 2.08 -46.24 -38.51
C ASN A 251 0.82 -47.12 -38.54
N ASP A 252 -0.35 -46.50 -38.47
CA ASP A 252 -1.62 -47.20 -38.68
C ASP A 252 -1.74 -47.55 -40.16
N ILE A 253 -2.10 -48.79 -40.48
CA ILE A 253 -2.08 -49.30 -41.86
C ILE A 253 -3.49 -49.55 -42.36
N ALA A 254 -3.82 -48.95 -43.50
CA ALA A 254 -5.04 -49.27 -44.25
C ALA A 254 -4.83 -50.59 -44.99
N VAL A 255 -5.71 -51.57 -44.73
CA VAL A 255 -5.63 -52.92 -45.30
C VAL A 255 -6.77 -53.14 -46.28
N TYR A 256 -6.47 -53.55 -47.50
CA TYR A 256 -7.42 -53.82 -48.58
C TYR A 256 -7.41 -55.31 -48.89
N LEU A 257 -8.55 -55.99 -48.73
CA LEU A 257 -8.65 -57.43 -48.92
C LEU A 257 -9.08 -57.75 -50.35
N ALA A 258 -8.23 -58.48 -51.08
CA ALA A 258 -8.51 -59.01 -52.40
C ALA A 258 -8.72 -60.52 -52.33
N ILE A 259 -9.95 -60.96 -52.54
CA ILE A 259 -10.35 -62.37 -52.57
C ILE A 259 -10.34 -62.83 -54.03
N ASN A 260 -9.28 -63.54 -54.38
CA ASN A 260 -8.98 -63.95 -55.74
C ASN A 260 -9.45 -65.37 -56.05
N ASN A 261 -9.32 -65.74 -57.33
CA ASN A 261 -9.66 -67.05 -57.86
C ASN A 261 -11.15 -67.42 -57.73
N LEU A 262 -12.04 -66.45 -58.00
CA LEU A 262 -13.47 -66.72 -58.08
C LEU A 262 -13.82 -67.77 -59.14
N ASP A 263 -13.00 -67.94 -60.18
CA ASP A 263 -13.14 -68.96 -61.21
C ASP A 263 -13.10 -70.39 -60.67
N LEU A 264 -12.43 -70.60 -59.53
CA LEU A 264 -12.36 -71.90 -58.86
C LEU A 264 -13.58 -72.21 -57.98
N LEU A 265 -14.49 -71.25 -57.79
CA LEU A 265 -15.76 -71.52 -57.15
C LEU A 265 -16.71 -72.21 -58.14
N PRO A 266 -17.63 -73.07 -57.68
CA PRO A 266 -18.65 -73.65 -58.55
C PRO A 266 -19.41 -72.54 -59.29
N GLY A 267 -19.39 -72.61 -60.63
CA GLY A 267 -20.01 -71.61 -61.51
C GLY A 267 -19.20 -70.34 -61.79
N GLY A 268 -18.05 -70.14 -61.15
CA GLY A 268 -17.28 -68.90 -61.24
C GLY A 268 -16.64 -68.65 -62.61
N SER A 269 -16.05 -69.67 -63.24
CA SER A 269 -15.47 -69.56 -64.59
C SER A 269 -16.54 -69.20 -65.63
N ALA A 270 -17.74 -69.80 -65.50
CA ALA A 270 -18.91 -69.48 -66.32
C ALA A 270 -19.41 -68.05 -66.14
N PHE A 271 -19.39 -67.54 -64.91
CA PHE A 271 -19.75 -66.14 -64.65
C PHE A 271 -18.72 -65.17 -65.24
N LEU A 272 -17.43 -65.43 -65.05
CA LEU A 272 -16.34 -64.56 -65.49
C LEU A 272 -16.18 -64.52 -67.02
N SER A 273 -16.57 -65.58 -67.74
CA SER A 273 -16.57 -65.56 -69.21
C SER A 273 -17.69 -64.69 -69.80
N VAL A 274 -18.80 -64.52 -69.09
CA VAL A 274 -19.99 -63.75 -69.54
C VAL A 274 -20.12 -62.38 -68.86
N ILE A 275 -19.22 -62.04 -67.93
CA ILE A 275 -19.27 -60.78 -67.17
C ILE A 275 -19.15 -59.55 -68.09
N GLY A 276 -20.09 -58.62 -67.97
CA GLY A 276 -20.22 -57.45 -68.84
C GLY A 276 -19.28 -56.34 -68.42
N GLU A 277 -19.01 -55.41 -69.34
CA GLU A 277 -18.08 -54.30 -69.11
C GLU A 277 -18.51 -53.41 -67.94
N GLU A 278 -19.81 -53.25 -67.71
CA GLU A 278 -20.33 -52.44 -66.62
C GLU A 278 -19.93 -53.00 -65.24
N ILE A 279 -20.12 -54.30 -65.01
CA ILE A 279 -19.72 -54.93 -63.74
C ILE A 279 -18.21 -55.06 -63.65
N LEU A 280 -17.53 -55.31 -64.77
CA LEU A 280 -16.08 -55.39 -64.82
C LEU A 280 -15.42 -54.05 -64.46
N ALA A 281 -15.99 -52.92 -64.89
CA ALA A 281 -15.55 -51.57 -64.54
C ALA A 281 -15.95 -51.15 -63.11
N GLN A 282 -17.14 -51.51 -62.64
CA GLN A 282 -17.58 -51.21 -61.27
C GLN A 282 -16.88 -52.09 -60.22
N GLY A 283 -16.41 -53.28 -60.62
CA GLY A 283 -15.83 -54.28 -59.75
C GLY A 283 -16.85 -54.95 -58.82
N ILE A 284 -16.43 -56.07 -58.23
CA ILE A 284 -17.24 -56.83 -57.26
C ILE A 284 -16.60 -56.66 -55.89
N GLY A 285 -17.00 -55.62 -55.17
CA GLY A 285 -16.50 -55.37 -53.83
C GLY A 285 -17.29 -54.30 -53.09
N PHE A 286 -16.94 -54.09 -51.83
CA PHE A 286 -17.56 -53.12 -50.95
C PHE A 286 -16.55 -52.58 -49.94
N THR A 287 -16.85 -51.41 -49.39
CA THR A 287 -16.04 -50.76 -48.35
C THR A 287 -16.57 -51.18 -46.98
N ILE A 288 -15.67 -51.43 -46.04
CA ILE A 288 -16.02 -51.76 -44.66
C ILE A 288 -16.46 -50.48 -43.94
N VAL A 289 -17.63 -50.54 -43.31
CA VAL A 289 -18.13 -49.42 -42.51
C VAL A 289 -17.50 -49.49 -41.12
N SER A 290 -16.96 -48.36 -40.67
CA SER A 290 -16.32 -48.22 -39.36
C SER A 290 -16.92 -47.03 -38.61
N ASP A 291 -17.04 -47.14 -37.30
CA ASP A 291 -17.52 -46.05 -36.44
C ASP A 291 -16.48 -44.92 -36.32
N SER A 292 -16.87 -43.80 -35.69
CA SER A 292 -15.99 -42.66 -35.45
C SER A 292 -14.77 -42.98 -34.55
N ALA A 293 -14.78 -44.12 -33.86
CA ALA A 293 -13.67 -44.62 -33.05
C ALA A 293 -12.76 -45.59 -33.83
N GLY A 294 -13.05 -45.86 -35.11
CA GLY A 294 -12.29 -46.75 -35.97
C GLY A 294 -12.55 -48.24 -35.73
N LYS A 295 -13.65 -48.60 -35.05
CA LYS A 295 -14.10 -49.98 -34.87
C LYS A 295 -15.00 -50.37 -36.04
N VAL A 296 -14.76 -51.56 -36.59
CA VAL A 296 -15.55 -52.11 -37.69
C VAL A 296 -16.96 -52.47 -37.22
N ASP A 297 -17.98 -51.97 -37.93
CA ASP A 297 -19.37 -52.37 -37.76
C ASP A 297 -19.64 -53.61 -38.63
N PHE A 298 -19.50 -54.79 -38.03
CA PHE A 298 -19.69 -56.08 -38.73
C PHE A 298 -21.14 -56.26 -39.22
N PRO A 299 -22.20 -55.98 -38.43
CA PRO A 299 -23.57 -56.04 -38.92
C PRO A 299 -23.81 -55.17 -40.17
N GLN A 300 -23.32 -53.93 -40.18
CA GLN A 300 -23.49 -53.06 -41.34
C GLN A 300 -22.66 -53.54 -42.54
N SER A 301 -21.44 -54.02 -42.32
CA SER A 301 -20.61 -54.59 -43.38
C SER A 301 -21.21 -55.89 -43.97
N ASP A 302 -21.90 -56.68 -43.16
CA ASP A 302 -22.64 -57.88 -43.57
C ASP A 302 -23.89 -57.54 -44.41
N ALA A 303 -24.51 -56.38 -44.14
CA ALA A 303 -25.55 -55.82 -44.99
C ALA A 303 -24.99 -55.37 -46.36
N GLU A 304 -23.82 -54.73 -46.40
CA GLU A 304 -23.13 -54.36 -47.65
C GLU A 304 -22.77 -55.59 -48.51
N TYR A 305 -22.33 -56.69 -47.90
CA TYR A 305 -22.13 -57.95 -48.61
C TYR A 305 -23.43 -58.50 -49.17
N SER A 306 -24.53 -58.42 -48.41
CA SER A 306 -25.86 -58.83 -48.87
C SER A 306 -26.32 -58.00 -50.06
N TYR A 307 -26.02 -56.70 -50.08
CA TYR A 307 -26.31 -55.82 -51.21
C TYR A 307 -25.45 -56.18 -52.43
N LEU A 308 -24.16 -56.47 -52.24
CA LEU A 308 -23.29 -56.96 -53.31
C LEU A 308 -23.80 -58.27 -53.90
N LEU A 309 -24.19 -59.23 -53.04
CA LEU A 309 -24.74 -60.51 -53.47
C LEU A 309 -26.04 -60.29 -54.25
N ALA A 310 -26.94 -59.45 -53.77
CA ALA A 310 -28.18 -59.11 -54.47
C ALA A 310 -27.91 -58.44 -55.83
N ARG A 311 -26.89 -57.58 -55.92
CA ARG A 311 -26.47 -56.95 -57.18
C ARG A 311 -25.97 -57.99 -58.19
N VAL A 312 -25.09 -58.90 -57.76
CA VAL A 312 -24.57 -59.98 -58.60
C VAL A 312 -25.70 -60.94 -59.00
N SER A 313 -26.58 -61.33 -58.06
CA SER A 313 -27.73 -62.19 -58.34
C SER A 313 -28.72 -61.56 -59.33
N ARG A 314 -29.00 -60.25 -59.22
CA ARG A 314 -29.86 -59.54 -60.17
C ARG A 314 -29.25 -59.53 -61.57
N TYR A 315 -27.94 -59.29 -61.66
CA TYR A 315 -27.24 -59.34 -62.94
C TYR A 315 -27.23 -60.74 -63.55
N VAL A 316 -27.00 -61.78 -62.73
CA VAL A 316 -27.12 -63.16 -63.19
C VAL A 316 -28.54 -63.42 -63.71
N GLN A 317 -29.58 -63.01 -62.97
CA GLN A 317 -30.98 -63.14 -63.42
C GLN A 317 -31.25 -62.44 -64.75
N GLU A 318 -30.70 -61.25 -64.96
CA GLU A 318 -30.81 -60.52 -66.22
C GLU A 318 -30.18 -61.29 -67.40
N ILE A 319 -29.00 -61.89 -67.18
CA ILE A 319 -28.28 -62.65 -68.21
C ILE A 319 -28.81 -64.07 -68.41
N LEU A 320 -29.49 -64.65 -67.43
CA LEU A 320 -30.11 -65.98 -67.58
C LEU A 320 -31.09 -66.01 -68.76
N HIS A 321 -31.79 -64.90 -69.01
CA HIS A 321 -32.72 -64.77 -70.14
C HIS A 321 -32.02 -64.75 -71.50
N SER A 322 -30.84 -64.12 -71.61
CA SER A 322 -30.07 -64.03 -72.86
C SER A 322 -29.13 -65.21 -73.08
N THR A 323 -28.91 -66.05 -72.07
CA THR A 323 -28.05 -67.24 -72.16
C THR A 323 -28.84 -68.42 -72.71
N HIS A 324 -28.41 -69.05 -73.81
CA HIS A 324 -29.15 -70.18 -74.42
C HIS A 324 -28.80 -71.56 -73.85
N SER A 325 -27.60 -71.76 -73.29
CA SER A 325 -27.15 -73.07 -72.74
C SER A 325 -27.76 -73.35 -71.36
N SER A 326 -28.44 -74.50 -71.20
CA SER A 326 -29.01 -74.93 -69.92
C SER A 326 -27.94 -75.20 -68.87
N GLU A 327 -26.79 -75.75 -69.29
CA GLU A 327 -25.65 -76.01 -68.41
C GLU A 327 -25.03 -74.70 -67.91
N LEU A 328 -24.90 -73.70 -68.79
CA LEU A 328 -24.39 -72.39 -68.39
C LEU A 328 -25.32 -71.68 -67.42
N ARG A 329 -26.64 -71.73 -67.66
CA ARG A 329 -27.64 -71.18 -66.72
C ARG A 329 -27.53 -71.83 -65.33
N GLN A 330 -27.36 -73.14 -65.28
CA GLN A 330 -27.18 -73.86 -64.02
C GLN A 330 -25.89 -73.44 -63.31
N GLN A 331 -24.78 -73.32 -64.04
CA GLN A 331 -23.50 -72.86 -63.49
C GLN A 331 -23.59 -71.42 -62.98
N LEU A 332 -24.25 -70.51 -63.69
CA LEU A 332 -24.46 -69.13 -63.24
C LEU A 332 -25.28 -69.06 -61.93
N LEU A 333 -26.29 -69.92 -61.77
CA LEU A 333 -27.04 -70.05 -60.52
C LEU A 333 -26.18 -70.62 -59.39
N PHE A 334 -25.38 -71.67 -59.66
CA PHE A 334 -24.43 -72.22 -58.69
C PHE A 334 -23.38 -71.21 -58.24
N PHE A 335 -23.00 -70.26 -59.10
CA PHE A 335 -22.11 -69.17 -58.70
C PHE A 335 -22.76 -68.26 -57.64
N THR A 336 -24.03 -67.90 -57.81
CA THR A 336 -24.73 -67.08 -56.81
C THR A 336 -24.87 -67.80 -55.47
N GLU A 337 -25.07 -69.12 -55.48
CA GLU A 337 -25.09 -69.95 -54.28
C GLU A 337 -23.70 -70.05 -53.63
N SER A 338 -22.66 -70.28 -54.42
CA SER A 338 -21.27 -70.37 -53.95
C SER A 338 -20.80 -69.06 -53.34
N LEU A 339 -21.18 -67.93 -53.93
CA LEU A 339 -20.92 -66.60 -53.37
C LEU A 339 -21.69 -66.41 -52.06
N GLY A 340 -22.97 -66.79 -52.01
CA GLY A 340 -23.74 -66.79 -50.76
C GLY A 340 -23.10 -67.63 -49.65
N ASN A 341 -22.58 -68.80 -49.99
CA ASN A 341 -21.90 -69.71 -49.05
C ASN A 341 -20.55 -69.17 -48.57
N LEU A 342 -19.88 -68.30 -49.35
CA LEU A 342 -18.63 -67.65 -48.97
C LEU A 342 -18.82 -66.59 -47.87
N ARG A 343 -20.04 -66.05 -47.69
CA ARG A 343 -20.36 -65.03 -46.68
C ARG A 343 -19.91 -65.42 -45.28
N LYS A 344 -20.36 -66.57 -44.76
CA LYS A 344 -20.04 -67.00 -43.38
C LYS A 344 -18.54 -67.22 -43.18
N PRO A 345 -17.82 -67.99 -44.03
CA PRO A 345 -16.37 -68.10 -43.95
C PRO A 345 -15.63 -66.76 -43.98
N LEU A 346 -16.07 -65.84 -44.83
CA LEU A 346 -15.45 -64.52 -44.97
C LEU A 346 -15.65 -63.67 -43.71
N PHE A 347 -16.86 -63.50 -43.20
CA PHE A 347 -17.10 -62.69 -42.01
C PHE A 347 -16.46 -63.27 -40.75
N ASN A 348 -16.44 -64.61 -40.61
CA ASN A 348 -15.71 -65.26 -39.52
C ASN A 348 -14.20 -64.97 -39.60
N LEU A 349 -13.62 -64.90 -40.81
CA LEU A 349 -12.24 -64.50 -40.99
C LEU A 349 -12.05 -63.02 -40.64
N LEU A 350 -12.92 -62.12 -41.12
CA LEU A 350 -12.85 -60.68 -40.87
C LEU A 350 -12.89 -60.34 -39.37
N GLU A 351 -13.81 -60.95 -38.62
CA GLU A 351 -13.90 -60.77 -37.17
C GLU A 351 -12.61 -61.17 -36.43
N GLN A 352 -11.89 -62.17 -36.96
CA GLN A 352 -10.64 -62.65 -36.36
C GLN A 352 -9.42 -61.81 -36.78
N ILE A 353 -9.34 -61.35 -38.04
CA ILE A 353 -8.16 -60.65 -38.56
C ILE A 353 -8.08 -59.18 -38.17
N VAL A 354 -9.18 -58.51 -37.79
CA VAL A 354 -9.15 -57.09 -37.39
C VAL A 354 -8.34 -56.93 -36.09
N PRO A 355 -7.10 -56.42 -36.13
CA PRO A 355 -6.23 -56.37 -34.98
C PRO A 355 -6.36 -55.03 -34.23
N GLN A 356 -6.55 -55.10 -32.91
CA GLN A 356 -6.16 -54.00 -32.01
C GLN A 356 -4.81 -54.35 -31.36
N SER A 357 -3.77 -53.55 -31.58
CA SER A 357 -2.47 -53.77 -30.94
C SER A 357 -2.43 -53.18 -29.54
N PRO A 358 -1.80 -53.86 -28.56
CA PRO A 358 -1.49 -53.25 -27.26
C PRO A 358 -0.44 -52.13 -27.35
N VAL A 359 0.30 -52.02 -28.47
CA VAL A 359 1.41 -51.05 -28.67
C VAL A 359 0.93 -49.75 -29.34
N GLY A 360 -0.38 -49.59 -29.52
CA GLY A 360 -1.00 -48.35 -29.98
C GLY A 360 -1.04 -48.12 -31.50
N TYR A 361 -0.55 -49.05 -32.33
CA TYR A 361 -0.75 -49.04 -33.80
C TYR A 361 -1.83 -50.04 -34.21
N SER A 362 -2.59 -49.74 -35.25
CA SER A 362 -3.70 -50.56 -35.73
C SER A 362 -3.58 -50.82 -37.23
N ALA A 363 -4.11 -51.95 -37.67
CA ALA A 363 -4.24 -52.25 -39.09
C ALA A 363 -5.73 -52.44 -39.37
N GLN A 364 -6.36 -51.50 -40.07
CA GLN A 364 -7.80 -51.50 -40.26
C GLN A 364 -8.12 -51.99 -41.67
N VAL A 365 -8.99 -53.00 -41.76
CA VAL A 365 -9.48 -53.45 -43.06
C VAL A 365 -10.49 -52.41 -43.56
N ARG A 366 -10.24 -51.86 -44.76
CA ARG A 366 -10.99 -50.75 -45.34
C ARG A 366 -11.93 -51.20 -46.45
N GLN A 367 -11.49 -52.14 -47.28
CA GLN A 367 -12.26 -52.58 -48.43
C GLN A 367 -12.07 -54.08 -48.66
N ILE A 368 -13.09 -54.71 -49.23
CA ILE A 368 -13.07 -56.12 -49.63
C ILE A 368 -13.54 -56.21 -51.07
N TRP A 369 -12.70 -56.79 -51.92
CA TRP A 369 -12.97 -56.97 -53.34
C TRP A 369 -12.75 -58.41 -53.73
N LEU A 370 -13.66 -58.94 -54.55
CA LEU A 370 -13.65 -60.29 -55.06
C LEU A 370 -13.43 -60.25 -56.57
N GLY A 371 -12.61 -61.15 -57.08
CA GLY A 371 -12.34 -61.22 -58.51
C GLY A 371 -11.56 -62.45 -58.90
N SER A 372 -11.18 -62.50 -60.17
CA SER A 372 -10.10 -63.38 -60.60
C SER A 372 -9.15 -62.66 -61.52
N THR A 373 -7.88 -63.01 -61.45
CA THR A 373 -6.84 -62.48 -62.33
C THR A 373 -6.73 -63.25 -63.64
N GLN A 374 -7.17 -64.52 -63.62
CA GLN A 374 -7.18 -65.41 -64.78
C GLN A 374 -8.47 -66.22 -64.71
N VAL A 375 -8.99 -66.63 -65.87
CA VAL A 375 -10.12 -67.56 -65.90
C VAL A 375 -9.54 -68.94 -66.15
N ALA A 376 -9.64 -69.87 -65.19
CA ALA A 376 -9.34 -71.27 -65.45
C ALA A 376 -10.18 -71.78 -66.62
N ASP A 377 -9.56 -72.56 -67.53
CA ASP A 377 -10.16 -73.07 -68.77
C ASP A 377 -11.62 -73.47 -68.54
N ALA A 378 -12.55 -72.63 -69.01
CA ALA A 378 -13.97 -72.88 -68.87
C ALA A 378 -14.35 -73.94 -69.92
N PRO A 379 -14.66 -75.20 -69.55
CA PRO A 379 -14.77 -76.26 -70.54
C PRO A 379 -16.04 -76.17 -71.41
N LEU A 380 -16.88 -75.16 -71.18
CA LEU A 380 -18.24 -75.10 -71.72
C LEU A 380 -18.47 -73.97 -72.75
N ILE A 381 -17.51 -73.05 -72.99
CA ILE A 381 -17.62 -72.02 -74.06
C ILE A 381 -16.23 -71.57 -74.57
N GLU A 382 -16.02 -71.55 -75.88
CA GLU A 382 -14.92 -70.79 -76.54
C GLU A 382 -15.32 -69.30 -76.64
N LEU A 383 -14.91 -68.49 -75.67
CA LEU A 383 -15.04 -67.02 -75.71
C LEU A 383 -13.65 -66.39 -75.66
N GLU A 384 -13.51 -65.20 -76.26
CA GLU A 384 -12.27 -64.43 -76.19
C GLU A 384 -11.88 -64.14 -74.73
N PRO A 385 -10.60 -64.30 -74.36
CA PRO A 385 -10.15 -64.11 -72.99
C PRO A 385 -10.37 -62.66 -72.57
N ARG A 386 -11.26 -62.45 -71.59
CA ARG A 386 -11.56 -61.12 -71.03
C ARG A 386 -10.53 -60.73 -69.96
N PRO A 387 -10.14 -59.45 -69.87
CA PRO A 387 -9.20 -58.97 -68.86
C PRO A 387 -9.89 -58.84 -67.49
N VAL A 388 -10.24 -59.98 -66.91
CA VAL A 388 -10.99 -60.06 -65.63
C VAL A 388 -10.22 -59.47 -64.45
N GLY A 389 -8.89 -59.32 -64.55
CA GLY A 389 -8.06 -58.63 -63.55
C GLY A 389 -8.45 -57.17 -63.31
N HIS A 390 -9.15 -56.54 -64.27
CA HIS A 390 -9.69 -55.18 -64.12
C HIS A 390 -10.75 -55.07 -63.01
N LEU A 391 -11.31 -56.19 -62.52
CA LEU A 391 -12.21 -56.20 -61.36
C LEU A 391 -11.57 -55.59 -60.10
N TYR A 392 -10.24 -55.62 -59.99
CA TYR A 392 -9.49 -55.00 -58.89
C TYR A 392 -9.10 -53.55 -59.14
N SER A 393 -9.33 -53.01 -60.34
CA SER A 393 -8.97 -51.63 -60.69
C SER A 393 -9.60 -50.60 -59.74
N PRO A 394 -10.89 -50.71 -59.34
CA PRO A 394 -11.51 -49.75 -58.42
C PRO A 394 -10.92 -49.83 -57.02
N MET A 395 -10.55 -51.03 -56.55
CA MET A 395 -9.86 -51.22 -55.26
C MET A 395 -8.55 -50.44 -55.22
N LEU A 396 -7.72 -50.62 -56.24
CA LEU A 396 -6.39 -50.01 -56.30
C LEU A 396 -6.47 -48.49 -56.44
N ASP A 397 -7.44 -47.97 -57.22
CA ASP A 397 -7.65 -46.53 -57.33
C ASP A 397 -8.17 -45.91 -56.03
N ASN A 398 -9.15 -46.55 -55.39
CA ASN A 398 -9.65 -46.08 -54.10
C ASN A 398 -8.57 -46.17 -53.02
N ALA A 399 -7.71 -47.20 -53.05
CA ALA A 399 -6.59 -47.32 -52.12
C ALA A 399 -5.58 -46.15 -52.24
N ILE A 400 -5.32 -45.68 -53.48
CA ILE A 400 -4.49 -44.49 -53.74
C ILE A 400 -5.16 -43.22 -53.20
N LEU A 401 -6.48 -43.08 -53.38
CA LEU A 401 -7.24 -41.92 -52.87
C LEU A 401 -7.32 -41.90 -51.34
N GLU A 402 -7.43 -43.06 -50.70
CA GLU A 402 -7.41 -43.23 -49.24
C GLU A 402 -6.01 -43.08 -48.62
N ARG A 403 -4.98 -42.73 -49.41
CA ARG A 403 -3.62 -42.53 -48.91
C ARG A 403 -3.60 -41.57 -47.72
N GLY A 404 -3.07 -42.05 -46.60
CA GLY A 404 -2.89 -41.24 -45.40
C GLY A 404 -4.15 -41.06 -44.56
N ALA A 405 -5.27 -41.70 -44.90
CA ALA A 405 -6.51 -41.65 -44.12
C ALA A 405 -6.32 -42.06 -42.65
N LEU A 406 -5.39 -42.97 -42.36
CA LEU A 406 -5.07 -43.43 -40.99
C LEU A 406 -3.79 -42.79 -40.40
N ASN A 407 -3.02 -42.02 -41.19
CA ASN A 407 -1.67 -41.59 -40.80
C ASN A 407 -1.63 -40.25 -40.05
N SER A 408 -2.72 -39.88 -39.36
CA SER A 408 -2.91 -38.55 -38.76
C SER A 408 -2.20 -38.33 -37.42
N ARG A 409 -1.44 -39.32 -36.90
CA ARG A 409 -0.64 -39.14 -35.69
C ARG A 409 0.72 -38.50 -35.98
N ALA A 410 0.77 -37.18 -35.83
CA ALA A 410 2.03 -36.44 -35.82
C ALA A 410 2.99 -36.98 -34.73
N LEU A 411 4.29 -37.09 -35.07
CA LEU A 411 5.37 -37.45 -34.14
C LEU A 411 5.21 -36.76 -32.77
N PRO A 412 5.44 -37.45 -31.64
CA PRO A 412 5.16 -36.91 -30.31
C PRO A 412 5.95 -35.62 -30.07
N LEU A 413 5.24 -34.57 -29.63
CA LEU A 413 5.72 -33.19 -29.40
C LEU A 413 7.08 -33.10 -28.69
N ARG A 414 7.38 -34.05 -27.80
CA ARG A 414 8.59 -34.12 -26.98
C ARG A 414 9.90 -34.10 -27.78
N ASP A 415 9.95 -34.75 -28.94
CA ASP A 415 11.19 -34.85 -29.74
C ASP A 415 11.44 -33.63 -30.64
N ARG A 416 10.38 -32.94 -31.07
CA ARG A 416 10.48 -31.66 -31.77
C ARG A 416 10.84 -30.53 -30.81
N ILE A 417 10.22 -30.50 -29.62
CA ILE A 417 10.54 -29.54 -28.56
C ILE A 417 12.00 -29.72 -28.11
N GLY A 418 12.47 -30.95 -27.90
CA GLY A 418 13.83 -31.19 -27.45
C GLY A 418 14.93 -30.73 -28.42
N ARG A 419 14.71 -30.82 -29.73
CA ARG A 419 15.67 -30.31 -30.74
C ARG A 419 15.60 -28.79 -30.88
N THR A 420 14.40 -28.22 -30.89
CA THR A 420 14.20 -26.77 -31.00
C THR A 420 14.75 -26.04 -29.77
N LEU A 421 14.52 -26.56 -28.55
CA LEU A 421 15.10 -26.01 -27.32
C LEU A 421 16.63 -25.99 -27.32
N ARG A 422 17.29 -27.02 -27.84
CA ARG A 422 18.76 -27.07 -27.90
C ARG A 422 19.34 -26.03 -28.86
N TYR A 423 18.74 -25.86 -30.03
CA TYR A 423 19.16 -24.81 -30.97
C TYR A 423 18.80 -23.41 -30.45
N ALA A 424 17.64 -23.26 -29.82
CA ALA A 424 17.22 -22.01 -29.18
C ALA A 424 18.19 -21.60 -28.07
N LEU A 425 18.61 -22.52 -27.21
CA LEU A 425 19.54 -22.24 -26.10
C LEU A 425 20.92 -21.79 -26.58
N VAL A 426 21.47 -22.41 -27.63
CA VAL A 426 22.74 -21.96 -28.22
C VAL A 426 22.61 -20.57 -28.84
N LEU A 427 21.52 -20.30 -29.57
CA LEU A 427 21.26 -18.98 -30.13
C LEU A 427 21.03 -17.92 -29.04
N LEU A 428 20.37 -18.28 -27.94
CA LEU A 428 20.14 -17.39 -26.79
C LEU A 428 21.45 -17.03 -26.09
N LEU A 429 22.35 -18.00 -25.88
CA LEU A 429 23.67 -17.76 -25.30
C LEU A 429 24.53 -16.88 -26.19
N LEU A 430 24.50 -17.09 -27.51
CA LEU A 430 25.26 -16.30 -28.47
C LEU A 430 24.69 -14.86 -28.56
N ALA A 431 23.37 -14.71 -28.56
CA ALA A 431 22.69 -13.42 -28.50
C ALA A 431 22.98 -12.68 -27.19
N PHE A 432 22.99 -13.39 -26.06
CA PHE A 432 23.34 -12.82 -24.75
C PHE A 432 24.79 -12.33 -24.72
N ALA A 433 25.75 -13.10 -25.23
CA ALA A 433 27.15 -12.69 -25.29
C ALA A 433 27.36 -11.47 -26.19
N VAL A 434 26.70 -11.42 -27.36
CA VAL A 434 26.75 -10.25 -28.26
C VAL A 434 26.08 -9.04 -27.61
N ASN A 435 24.92 -9.22 -26.97
CA ASN A 435 24.23 -8.13 -26.28
C ASN A 435 25.04 -7.60 -25.09
N MET A 436 25.67 -8.48 -24.31
CA MET A 436 26.57 -8.08 -23.22
C MET A 436 27.76 -7.28 -23.75
N LEU A 437 28.41 -7.71 -24.83
CA LEU A 437 29.53 -6.96 -25.41
C LEU A 437 29.09 -5.62 -26.02
N ALA A 438 27.94 -5.59 -26.71
CA ALA A 438 27.41 -4.38 -27.32
C ALA A 438 26.98 -3.35 -26.27
N THR A 439 26.24 -3.76 -25.23
CA THR A 439 25.85 -2.87 -24.13
C THR A 439 27.06 -2.31 -23.38
N ARG A 440 28.13 -3.11 -23.24
CA ARG A 440 29.38 -2.65 -22.60
C ARG A 440 30.17 -1.68 -23.47
N TYR A 441 30.24 -1.92 -24.78
CA TYR A 441 30.88 -0.98 -25.71
C TYR A 441 30.13 0.36 -25.73
N LEU A 442 28.80 0.33 -25.81
CA LEU A 442 27.96 1.53 -25.79
C LEU A 442 28.09 2.28 -24.46
N TRP A 443 28.14 1.56 -23.33
CA TRP A 443 28.38 2.18 -22.03
C TRP A 443 29.75 2.88 -21.97
N GLU A 444 30.80 2.27 -22.53
CA GLU A 444 32.14 2.88 -22.56
C GLU A 444 32.15 4.15 -23.44
N GLU A 445 31.50 4.10 -24.62
CA GLU A 445 31.36 5.25 -25.52
C GLU A 445 30.56 6.39 -24.87
N GLU A 446 29.40 6.06 -24.26
CA GLU A 446 28.58 7.02 -23.51
C GLU A 446 29.34 7.59 -22.32
N TYR A 447 30.11 6.79 -21.59
CA TYR A 447 30.91 7.24 -20.46
C TYR A 447 31.99 8.25 -20.90
N ILE A 448 32.74 7.94 -21.96
CA ILE A 448 33.77 8.84 -22.50
C ILE A 448 33.13 10.14 -23.01
N ALA A 449 32.01 10.05 -23.74
CA ALA A 449 31.28 11.22 -24.24
C ALA A 449 30.70 12.07 -23.10
N TRP A 450 30.25 11.44 -22.03
CA TRP A 450 29.71 12.13 -20.86
C TRP A 450 30.82 12.80 -20.03
N VAL A 451 31.96 12.15 -19.83
CA VAL A 451 33.13 12.75 -19.16
C VAL A 451 33.66 13.95 -19.95
N SER A 452 33.74 13.84 -21.29
CA SER A 452 34.17 14.96 -22.13
C SER A 452 33.17 16.12 -22.11
N ALA A 453 31.87 15.83 -22.22
CA ALA A 453 30.81 16.84 -22.12
C ALA A 453 30.81 17.55 -20.76
N SER A 454 30.96 16.81 -19.66
CA SER A 454 31.01 17.38 -18.31
C SER A 454 32.23 18.28 -18.11
N PHE A 455 33.38 17.91 -18.72
CA PHE A 455 34.59 18.72 -18.71
C PHE A 455 34.43 20.00 -19.55
N ASP A 456 33.77 19.92 -20.70
CA ASP A 456 33.49 21.09 -21.55
C ASP A 456 32.45 22.03 -20.93
N GLU A 457 31.42 21.48 -20.28
CA GLU A 457 30.39 22.24 -19.57
C GLU A 457 30.97 23.03 -18.40
N THR A 458 31.80 22.41 -17.57
CA THR A 458 32.47 23.17 -16.50
C THR A 458 33.46 24.17 -17.03
N LYS A 459 34.23 23.84 -18.07
CA LYS A 459 35.10 24.82 -18.72
C LYS A 459 34.32 26.02 -19.24
N ARG A 460 33.07 25.83 -19.66
CA ARG A 460 32.14 26.90 -20.03
C ARG A 460 31.62 27.65 -18.80
N MET A 461 31.14 26.97 -17.76
CA MET A 461 30.67 27.60 -16.51
C MET A 461 31.78 28.45 -15.87
N VAL A 462 33.01 27.94 -15.79
CA VAL A 462 34.20 28.67 -15.30
C VAL A 462 34.45 29.97 -16.09
N ARG A 463 34.12 30.00 -17.40
CA ARG A 463 34.28 31.19 -18.25
C ARG A 463 33.12 32.19 -18.13
N GLU A 464 31.94 31.73 -17.71
CA GLU A 464 30.72 32.53 -17.62
C GLU A 464 30.49 33.13 -16.22
N ILE A 465 31.19 32.67 -15.18
CA ILE A 465 31.12 33.24 -13.83
C ILE A 465 31.67 34.68 -13.83
N PRO A 466 30.86 35.70 -13.52
CA PRO A 466 31.33 37.08 -13.44
C PRO A 466 32.22 37.27 -12.20
N ALA A 467 33.33 37.99 -12.35
CA ALA A 467 34.13 38.45 -11.21
C ALA A 467 33.26 39.38 -10.35
N THR A 468 32.76 38.88 -9.22
CA THR A 468 31.91 39.63 -8.30
C THR A 468 32.76 40.17 -7.16
N ASN A 469 32.45 41.36 -6.65
CA ASN A 469 33.18 42.00 -5.55
C ASN A 469 32.86 41.40 -4.16
N ARG A 470 32.08 40.31 -4.08
CA ARG A 470 31.67 39.67 -2.83
C ARG A 470 32.43 38.37 -2.63
N ILE A 471 33.15 38.26 -1.51
CA ILE A 471 34.03 37.13 -1.20
C ILE A 471 33.23 35.82 -0.95
N SER A 472 31.97 35.90 -0.52
CA SER A 472 31.06 34.73 -0.47
C SER A 472 30.83 34.14 -1.86
N ASP A 473 30.74 35.01 -2.87
CA ASP A 473 30.45 34.64 -4.24
C ASP A 473 31.73 34.08 -4.89
N ASP A 474 32.92 34.55 -4.51
CA ASP A 474 34.21 33.96 -4.87
C ASP A 474 34.36 32.51 -4.36
N LEU A 475 33.93 32.22 -3.12
CA LEU A 475 34.00 30.88 -2.53
C LEU A 475 33.09 29.90 -3.25
N ILE A 476 31.85 30.32 -3.53
CA ILE A 476 30.88 29.52 -4.26
C ILE A 476 31.32 29.33 -5.71
N SER A 477 31.85 30.37 -6.35
CA SER A 477 32.44 30.29 -7.68
C SER A 477 33.58 29.27 -7.72
N ALA A 478 34.47 29.27 -6.73
CA ALA A 478 35.56 28.30 -6.66
C ALA A 478 35.06 26.86 -6.40
N TYR A 479 33.94 26.69 -5.69
CA TYR A 479 33.26 25.40 -5.56
C TYR A 479 32.60 24.96 -6.88
N GLU A 480 31.91 25.84 -7.58
CA GLU A 480 31.28 25.53 -8.89
C GLU A 480 32.33 25.10 -9.92
N GLN A 481 33.53 25.66 -9.86
CA GLN A 481 34.67 25.23 -10.67
C GLN A 481 35.13 23.79 -10.39
N LEU A 482 34.73 23.17 -9.26
CA LEU A 482 34.98 21.76 -8.95
C LEU A 482 33.82 20.84 -9.38
N GLY A 483 32.72 21.39 -9.91
CA GLY A 483 31.48 20.66 -10.21
C GLY A 483 31.64 19.48 -11.17
N TYR A 484 32.60 19.52 -12.11
CA TYR A 484 32.83 18.44 -13.09
C TYR A 484 33.38 17.15 -12.49
N MET A 485 33.94 17.24 -11.29
CA MET A 485 34.64 16.14 -10.63
C MET A 485 33.67 15.31 -9.78
N ASN A 486 32.53 15.91 -9.47
CA ASN A 486 31.59 15.42 -8.49
C ASN A 486 30.79 14.21 -8.99
N ALA A 487 30.51 14.19 -10.30
CA ALA A 487 29.81 13.10 -10.94
C ALA A 487 30.70 11.88 -11.26
N GLN A 488 32.03 12.04 -11.18
CA GLN A 488 33.01 10.99 -11.45
C GLN A 488 33.36 10.17 -10.18
N LEU A 489 33.26 10.80 -9.00
CA LEU A 489 33.47 10.18 -7.69
C LEU A 489 32.32 9.23 -7.27
N SER A 490 31.10 9.40 -7.81
CA SER A 490 29.94 8.57 -7.45
C SER A 490 29.83 7.24 -8.21
N ASN A 491 30.55 7.06 -9.34
CA ASN A 491 30.33 5.94 -10.27
C ASN A 491 31.58 5.08 -10.56
N SER A 492 32.62 5.13 -9.73
CA SER A 492 33.90 4.46 -10.00
C SER A 492 33.92 2.93 -9.85
N ALA A 493 32.82 2.28 -9.46
CA ALA A 493 32.79 0.85 -9.18
C ALA A 493 32.10 0.03 -10.28
N SER A 494 32.81 -0.29 -11.37
CA SER A 494 32.43 -1.43 -12.20
C SER A 494 32.88 -2.73 -11.53
N MET A 495 31.95 -3.50 -10.94
CA MET A 495 32.24 -4.78 -10.26
C MET A 495 32.70 -5.94 -11.18
N MET A 496 32.68 -5.76 -12.51
CA MET A 496 33.02 -6.81 -13.48
C MET A 496 34.28 -6.48 -14.29
N ILE A 497 35.01 -7.52 -14.69
CA ILE A 497 36.19 -7.45 -15.56
C ILE A 497 35.77 -6.88 -16.92
N ASN A 498 36.07 -5.59 -17.15
CA ASN A 498 35.88 -4.91 -18.43
C ASN A 498 37.17 -5.07 -19.27
N PRO A 499 37.12 -5.51 -20.55
CA PRO A 499 38.28 -5.53 -21.42
C PRO A 499 38.81 -4.13 -21.81
N TYR A 500 38.03 -3.06 -21.64
CA TYR A 500 38.46 -1.69 -21.94
C TYR A 500 39.12 -1.04 -20.71
N PHE A 501 40.34 -0.53 -20.87
CA PHE A 501 41.14 0.08 -19.79
C PHE A 501 41.11 1.62 -19.81
N GLU A 502 40.49 2.23 -20.81
CA GLU A 502 40.48 3.67 -21.05
C GLU A 502 39.79 4.43 -19.91
N HIS A 503 38.66 3.93 -19.39
CA HIS A 503 38.00 4.53 -18.22
C HIS A 503 38.93 4.64 -16.99
N ARG A 504 39.86 3.69 -16.79
CA ARG A 504 40.79 3.69 -15.64
C ARG A 504 41.84 4.78 -15.79
N LEU A 505 42.40 4.93 -16.99
CA LEU A 505 43.39 5.97 -17.29
C LEU A 505 42.76 7.37 -17.19
N ILE A 506 41.54 7.54 -17.70
CA ILE A 506 40.77 8.79 -17.61
C ILE A 506 40.49 9.14 -16.15
N ASN A 507 40.09 8.16 -15.32
CA ASN A 507 39.82 8.38 -13.90
C ASN A 507 41.08 8.79 -13.12
N GLN A 508 42.23 8.15 -13.38
CA GLN A 508 43.50 8.53 -12.76
C GLN A 508 43.92 9.95 -13.14
N GLN A 509 43.79 10.33 -14.42
CA GLN A 509 44.13 11.67 -14.89
C GLN A 509 43.14 12.74 -14.37
N ALA A 510 41.86 12.39 -14.26
CA ALA A 510 40.85 13.25 -13.66
C ALA A 510 41.15 13.51 -12.18
N GLU A 511 41.48 12.48 -11.39
CA GLU A 511 41.85 12.60 -9.97
C GLU A 511 43.07 13.51 -9.76
N GLN A 512 44.09 13.43 -10.62
CA GLN A 512 45.23 14.37 -10.54
C GLN A 512 44.82 15.81 -10.86
N THR A 513 43.92 16.00 -11.82
CA THR A 513 43.41 17.32 -12.21
C THR A 513 42.56 17.93 -11.10
N TYR A 514 41.78 17.10 -10.40
CA TYR A 514 41.02 17.46 -9.21
C TYR A 514 41.88 18.08 -8.13
N HIS A 515 42.93 17.37 -7.69
CA HIS A 515 43.80 17.81 -6.61
C HIS A 515 44.46 19.15 -6.96
N ARG A 516 44.86 19.35 -8.23
CA ARG A 516 45.40 20.62 -8.71
C ARG A 516 44.38 21.76 -8.62
N HIS A 517 43.13 21.54 -9.06
CA HIS A 517 42.10 22.58 -8.98
C HIS A 517 41.72 22.92 -7.54
N LEU A 518 41.65 21.89 -6.69
CA LEU A 518 41.37 22.00 -5.27
C LEU A 518 42.42 22.87 -4.53
N PHE A 519 43.71 22.72 -4.85
CA PHE A 519 44.76 23.58 -4.26
C PHE A 519 44.96 24.93 -4.96
N LYS A 520 44.70 25.03 -6.27
CA LYS A 520 44.98 26.26 -7.04
C LYS A 520 43.84 27.27 -7.00
N PHE A 521 42.59 26.81 -6.93
CA PHE A 521 41.40 27.69 -7.01
C PHE A 521 40.56 27.65 -5.74
N PHE A 522 40.26 26.46 -5.21
CA PHE A 522 39.39 26.34 -4.04
C PHE A 522 40.10 26.75 -2.74
N TRP A 523 41.35 26.33 -2.53
CA TRP A 523 42.12 26.70 -1.34
C TRP A 523 42.26 28.22 -1.12
N PRO A 524 42.68 29.04 -2.11
CA PRO A 524 42.79 30.49 -1.90
C PRO A 524 41.44 31.17 -1.59
N ALA A 525 40.33 30.64 -2.12
CA ALA A 525 39.00 31.16 -1.84
C ALA A 525 38.58 30.86 -0.39
N LEU A 526 38.88 29.66 0.11
CA LEU A 526 38.68 29.31 1.52
C LEU A 526 39.51 30.20 2.45
N GLU A 527 40.78 30.43 2.12
CA GLU A 527 41.68 31.29 2.91
C GLU A 527 41.12 32.72 3.05
N ARG A 528 40.66 33.30 1.93
CA ARG A 528 40.08 34.64 1.92
C ARG A 528 38.78 34.70 2.73
N TYR A 529 37.91 33.71 2.57
CA TYR A 529 36.64 33.65 3.30
C TYR A 529 36.85 33.54 4.82
N VAL A 530 37.74 32.63 5.28
CA VAL A 530 38.03 32.46 6.71
C VAL A 530 38.65 33.73 7.31
N SER A 531 39.54 34.41 6.57
CA SER A 531 40.15 35.68 7.03
C SER A 531 39.10 36.78 7.24
N GLU A 532 38.16 36.94 6.30
CA GLU A 532 37.12 37.97 6.41
C GLU A 532 36.07 37.63 7.47
N GLU A 533 35.66 36.36 7.58
CA GLU A 533 34.74 35.93 8.64
C GLU A 533 35.36 36.14 10.02
N MET A 534 36.69 35.95 10.16
CA MET A 534 37.41 36.28 11.39
C MET A 534 37.35 37.78 11.71
N GLU A 535 37.51 38.67 10.72
CA GLU A 535 37.35 40.11 10.90
C GLU A 535 35.93 40.48 11.35
N LYS A 536 34.90 39.87 10.74
CA LYS A 536 33.49 40.07 11.12
C LYS A 536 33.19 39.56 12.52
N ASP A 537 33.66 38.36 12.86
CA ASP A 537 33.43 37.74 14.16
C ASP A 537 34.07 38.58 15.28
N ILE A 538 35.26 39.17 15.06
CA ILE A 538 35.92 40.07 16.02
C ILE A 538 35.03 41.27 16.38
N LEU A 539 34.34 41.84 15.38
CA LEU A 539 33.49 43.03 15.53
C LEU A 539 32.11 42.72 16.17
N SER A 540 31.65 41.47 16.11
CA SER A 540 30.36 41.05 16.65
C SER A 540 30.39 40.81 18.18
N SER A 541 29.27 41.03 18.87
CA SER A 541 29.15 40.75 20.31
C SER A 541 28.88 39.28 20.61
N ASP A 542 28.31 38.53 19.67
CA ASP A 542 27.71 37.20 19.89
C ASP A 542 28.31 36.11 18.98
N ALA A 543 29.42 36.42 18.30
CA ALA A 543 30.05 35.52 17.34
C ALA A 543 31.10 34.58 17.98
N ASP A 544 31.22 33.38 17.40
CA ASP A 544 32.14 32.31 17.79
C ASP A 544 33.56 32.53 17.20
N VAL A 545 34.20 33.59 17.68
CA VAL A 545 35.55 34.03 17.26
C VAL A 545 36.61 32.94 17.46
N TYR A 546 36.45 32.12 18.51
CA TYR A 546 37.41 31.10 18.88
C TYR A 546 37.54 30.02 17.80
N ASN A 547 36.43 29.44 17.34
CA ASN A 547 36.49 28.40 16.31
C ASN A 547 36.94 28.95 14.95
N THR A 548 36.59 30.19 14.62
CA THR A 548 37.08 30.86 13.41
C THR A 548 38.60 31.08 13.44
N LEU A 549 39.14 31.52 14.59
CA LEU A 549 40.59 31.61 14.82
C LEU A 549 41.28 30.25 14.71
N LYS A 550 40.68 29.20 15.28
CA LYS A 550 41.19 27.81 15.18
C LYS A 550 41.35 27.39 13.72
N ILE A 551 40.30 27.52 12.90
CA ILE A 551 40.36 27.17 11.47
C ILE A 551 41.43 27.99 10.75
N TYR A 552 41.50 29.30 10.98
CA TYR A 552 42.52 30.15 10.36
C TYR A 552 43.95 29.70 10.68
N LEU A 553 44.23 29.35 11.94
CA LEU A 553 45.53 28.84 12.36
C LEU A 553 45.82 27.45 11.76
N MET A 554 44.83 26.57 11.59
CA MET A 554 45.01 25.25 10.95
C MET A 554 45.42 25.37 9.47
N MET A 555 44.95 26.42 8.78
CA MET A 555 45.35 26.66 7.38
C MET A 555 46.84 27.02 7.27
N GLY A 556 47.37 27.75 8.26
CA GLY A 556 48.78 28.16 8.33
C GLY A 556 49.73 27.22 9.09
N LYS A 557 49.23 26.32 9.95
CA LYS A 557 50.04 25.36 10.74
C LYS A 557 49.68 23.91 10.35
N PRO A 558 50.46 23.25 9.47
CA PRO A 558 50.16 21.90 8.97
C PRO A 558 49.97 20.84 10.07
N GLU A 559 50.71 20.95 11.17
CA GLU A 559 50.71 20.02 12.31
C GLU A 559 49.35 19.94 13.05
N HIS A 560 48.48 20.94 12.85
CA HIS A 560 47.17 21.02 13.51
C HIS A 560 46.00 20.83 12.54
N ARG A 561 46.24 20.41 11.29
CA ARG A 561 45.19 20.22 10.28
C ARG A 561 44.27 19.05 10.62
N SER A 562 42.97 19.31 10.62
CA SER A 562 41.91 18.34 10.89
C SER A 562 40.77 18.54 9.90
N ALA A 563 40.56 17.55 9.04
CA ALA A 563 39.54 17.55 8.00
C ALA A 563 38.12 17.69 8.56
N THR A 564 37.84 17.05 9.70
CA THR A 564 36.53 17.05 10.34
C THR A 564 36.18 18.41 10.95
N GLU A 565 37.15 19.08 11.57
CA GLU A 565 36.96 20.41 12.16
C GLU A 565 36.71 21.47 11.08
N LEU A 566 37.49 21.44 9.98
CA LEU A 566 37.31 22.33 8.83
C LEU A 566 35.91 22.18 8.23
N GLU A 567 35.49 20.94 7.96
CA GLU A 567 34.17 20.66 7.42
C GLU A 567 33.06 21.12 8.37
N ASN A 568 33.11 20.74 9.65
CA ASN A 568 32.08 21.08 10.62
C ASN A 568 31.90 22.60 10.74
N TRP A 569 33.00 23.36 10.74
CA TRP A 569 32.95 24.82 10.84
C TRP A 569 32.25 25.47 9.64
N PHE A 570 32.57 25.02 8.42
CA PHE A 570 31.94 25.53 7.18
C PHE A 570 30.48 25.08 7.06
N LEU A 571 30.17 23.80 7.32
CA LEU A 571 28.81 23.27 7.17
C LEU A 571 27.83 23.84 8.20
N ALA A 572 28.30 24.19 9.39
CA ALA A 572 27.51 24.91 10.40
C ALA A 572 27.14 26.33 9.94
N ARG A 573 27.94 26.92 9.03
CA ARG A 573 27.76 28.28 8.49
C ARG A 573 27.26 28.31 7.05
N TRP A 574 26.88 27.16 6.48
CA TRP A 574 26.46 27.02 5.08
C TRP A 574 25.42 28.07 4.65
N SER A 575 24.41 28.34 5.48
CA SER A 575 23.35 29.30 5.19
C SER A 575 23.80 30.77 5.15
N ARG A 576 25.01 31.09 5.62
CA ARG A 576 25.56 32.46 5.61
C ARG A 576 26.18 32.85 4.28
N PHE A 577 26.71 31.89 3.53
CA PHE A 577 27.44 32.15 2.28
C PHE A 577 26.84 31.44 1.05
N ALA A 578 26.06 30.37 1.22
CA ALA A 578 25.41 29.68 0.11
C ALA A 578 24.16 30.46 -0.37
N PRO A 579 24.02 30.76 -1.68
CA PRO A 579 22.84 31.42 -2.25
C PRO A 579 21.54 30.59 -2.08
N GLN A 580 20.39 31.26 -2.09
CA GLN A 580 19.10 30.57 -2.13
C GLN A 580 18.94 29.82 -3.47
N GLY A 581 18.83 28.49 -3.41
CA GLY A 581 18.79 27.60 -4.58
C GLY A 581 19.74 26.40 -4.49
N TYR A 582 20.73 26.46 -3.60
CA TYR A 582 21.62 25.33 -3.31
C TYR A 582 20.92 24.24 -2.48
N SER A 583 21.04 22.99 -2.90
CA SER A 583 20.39 21.84 -2.28
C SER A 583 21.22 21.25 -1.13
N ASP A 584 20.60 20.38 -0.31
CA ASP A 584 21.32 19.59 0.68
C ASP A 584 22.36 18.65 0.06
N ALA A 585 22.20 18.29 -1.23
CA ALA A 585 23.20 17.53 -1.96
C ALA A 585 24.47 18.37 -2.15
N ASP A 586 24.33 19.64 -2.59
CA ASP A 586 25.47 20.55 -2.78
C ASP A 586 26.23 20.79 -1.47
N LYS A 587 25.50 20.92 -0.35
CA LYS A 587 26.09 21.02 0.99
C LYS A 587 26.97 19.83 1.34
N ARG A 588 26.54 18.60 1.01
CA ARG A 588 27.34 17.38 1.27
C ARG A 588 28.58 17.30 0.37
N LEU A 589 28.44 17.73 -0.88
CA LEU A 589 29.51 17.67 -1.88
C LEU A 589 30.60 18.70 -1.55
N PHE A 590 30.21 19.90 -1.13
CA PHE A 590 31.14 20.88 -0.57
C PHE A 590 31.91 20.32 0.64
N GLY A 591 31.21 19.65 1.57
CA GLY A 591 31.84 18.98 2.71
C GLY A 591 32.86 17.92 2.30
N LEU A 592 32.59 17.16 1.23
CA LEU A 592 33.52 16.16 0.67
C LEU A 592 34.81 16.79 0.14
N HIS A 593 34.71 17.94 -0.54
CA HIS A 593 35.89 18.68 -1.02
C HIS A 593 36.75 19.18 0.14
N LEU A 594 36.13 19.74 1.19
CA LEU A 594 36.82 20.16 2.41
C LEU A 594 37.57 19.02 3.11
N ARG A 595 36.92 17.85 3.24
CA ARG A 595 37.57 16.67 3.80
C ARG A 595 38.79 16.23 2.99
N THR A 596 38.69 16.34 1.66
CA THR A 596 39.76 15.91 0.77
C THR A 596 41.00 16.79 0.90
N ILE A 597 40.84 18.11 1.11
CA ILE A 597 41.94 19.06 1.28
C ILE A 597 42.89 18.69 2.44
N PHE A 598 42.35 18.20 3.56
CA PHE A 598 43.13 17.83 4.75
C PHE A 598 43.31 16.32 4.91
N LYS A 599 43.04 15.52 3.86
CA LYS A 599 43.29 14.08 3.88
C LYS A 599 44.78 13.80 4.04
N GLU A 600 45.13 12.85 4.90
CA GLU A 600 46.52 12.51 5.25
C GLU A 600 47.41 12.25 4.02
N SER A 601 46.87 11.55 3.01
CA SER A 601 47.56 11.27 1.75
C SER A 601 47.91 12.52 0.91
N LEU A 602 47.29 13.67 1.20
CA LEU A 602 47.44 14.93 0.45
C LEU A 602 48.08 16.04 1.31
N GLN A 603 48.39 15.80 2.59
CA GLN A 603 48.92 16.82 3.50
C GLN A 603 50.27 17.40 3.06
N ALA A 604 51.12 16.59 2.43
CA ALA A 604 52.43 17.02 1.93
C ALA A 604 52.32 17.92 0.68
N GLU A 605 51.24 17.82 -0.09
CA GLU A 605 50.98 18.61 -1.30
C GLU A 605 50.15 19.88 -1.02
N ALA A 606 49.53 19.97 0.16
CA ALA A 606 48.62 21.05 0.52
C ALA A 606 49.36 22.38 0.84
N PRO A 607 48.99 23.50 0.20
CA PRO A 607 49.62 24.82 0.42
C PRO A 607 49.45 25.31 1.86
N VAL A 608 50.35 26.21 2.31
CA VAL A 608 50.34 26.79 3.67
C VAL A 608 49.94 28.27 3.60
N THR A 609 48.88 28.64 4.31
CA THR A 609 48.36 30.02 4.37
C THR A 609 49.32 30.95 5.11
N LYS A 610 49.52 32.17 4.60
CA LYS A 610 50.34 33.19 5.27
C LYS A 610 49.52 33.91 6.35
N LEU A 611 49.82 33.61 7.61
CA LEU A 611 49.08 34.12 8.77
C LEU A 611 49.30 35.63 9.01
N ASN A 612 48.22 36.37 9.25
CA ASN A 612 48.25 37.79 9.66
C ASN A 612 48.33 37.92 11.19
N ALA A 613 49.47 38.42 11.70
CA ALA A 613 49.75 38.52 13.12
C ALA A 613 48.78 39.45 13.89
N GLU A 614 48.35 40.57 13.28
CA GLU A 614 47.48 41.54 13.95
C GLU A 614 46.04 41.00 14.09
N LEU A 615 45.57 40.32 13.06
CA LEU A 615 44.25 39.70 13.07
C LEU A 615 44.15 38.57 14.10
N ILE A 616 45.20 37.75 14.22
CA ILE A 616 45.31 36.71 15.26
C ILE A 616 45.29 37.34 16.66
N ARG A 617 46.01 38.44 16.87
CA ARG A 617 46.06 39.13 18.17
C ARG A 617 44.68 39.62 18.61
N MET A 618 43.94 40.27 17.72
CA MET A 618 42.58 40.76 18.00
C MET A 618 41.61 39.59 18.28
N ALA A 619 41.66 38.54 17.47
CA ALA A 619 40.83 37.35 17.66
C ALA A 619 41.11 36.66 19.01
N ARG A 620 42.38 36.54 19.41
CA ARG A 620 42.77 35.95 20.72
C ARG A 620 42.19 36.74 21.90
N VAL A 621 42.27 38.07 21.87
CA VAL A 621 41.72 38.94 22.93
C VAL A 621 40.21 38.75 23.05
N LYS A 622 39.49 38.79 21.92
CA LYS A 622 38.03 38.64 21.91
C LYS A 622 37.61 37.24 22.32
N ALA A 623 38.31 36.21 21.84
CA ALA A 623 38.05 34.83 22.22
C ALA A 623 38.11 34.68 23.75
N MET A 624 39.19 35.15 24.39
CA MET A 624 39.42 35.06 25.85
C MET A 624 38.29 35.63 26.75
N ALA A 625 37.32 36.38 26.21
CA ALA A 625 36.15 36.85 26.97
C ALA A 625 35.19 35.72 27.41
N ILE A 626 35.10 34.61 26.67
CA ILE A 626 34.30 33.44 27.06
C ILE A 626 35.16 32.54 27.97
N PRO A 627 34.73 32.23 29.21
CA PRO A 627 35.49 31.35 30.09
C PRO A 627 35.65 29.95 29.52
N ILE A 628 36.81 29.33 29.77
CA ILE A 628 37.14 27.99 29.28
C ILE A 628 36.10 26.92 29.69
N HIS A 629 35.55 26.98 30.91
CA HIS A 629 34.53 26.02 31.36
C HIS A 629 33.23 26.08 30.54
N ALA A 630 32.82 27.28 30.11
CA ALA A 630 31.64 27.46 29.28
C ALA A 630 31.85 26.87 27.87
N ARG A 631 33.06 27.00 27.32
CA ARG A 631 33.42 26.39 26.03
C ARG A 631 33.48 24.88 26.11
N VAL A 632 34.06 24.32 27.17
CA VAL A 632 34.07 22.86 27.39
C VAL A 632 32.64 22.35 27.43
N LEU A 633 31.74 23.03 28.14
CA LEU A 633 30.32 22.68 28.21
C LEU A 633 29.64 22.75 26.83
N GLN A 634 29.88 23.79 26.05
CA GLN A 634 29.34 23.95 24.70
C GLN A 634 29.83 22.86 23.74
N ASN A 635 31.11 22.48 23.82
CA ASN A 635 31.69 21.37 23.07
C ASN A 635 31.07 20.02 23.47
N LEU A 636 30.85 19.79 24.77
CA LEU A 636 30.15 18.58 25.23
C LEU A 636 28.68 18.55 24.75
N LYS A 637 28.01 19.71 24.68
CA LYS A 637 26.63 19.83 24.21
C LYS A 637 26.48 19.47 22.72
N SER A 638 27.48 19.76 21.88
CA SER A 638 27.45 19.39 20.46
C SER A 638 27.76 17.90 20.19
N LYS A 639 28.25 17.17 21.20
CA LYS A 639 28.61 15.75 21.12
C LYS A 639 27.50 14.80 21.56
N VAL A 640 26.30 15.31 21.86
CA VAL A 640 25.16 14.47 22.22
C VAL A 640 24.76 13.64 20.99
N PRO A 641 24.82 12.30 21.08
CA PRO A 641 24.46 11.45 19.96
C PRO A 641 22.94 11.51 19.70
N SER A 642 22.56 11.35 18.43
CA SER A 642 21.17 11.51 17.99
C SER A 642 20.20 10.44 18.50
N ASN A 643 20.70 9.38 19.16
CA ASN A 643 19.89 8.35 19.82
C ASN A 643 19.35 8.80 21.18
N ILE A 644 19.90 9.86 21.77
CA ILE A 644 19.35 10.45 22.99
C ILE A 644 18.36 11.53 22.56
N GLU A 645 17.07 11.23 22.71
CA GLU A 645 16.00 12.12 22.29
C GLU A 645 15.79 13.28 23.28
N ASN A 646 15.28 14.39 22.76
CA ASN A 646 14.79 15.48 23.58
C ASN A 646 13.57 15.02 24.39
N ILE A 647 13.46 15.50 25.62
CA ILE A 647 12.35 15.14 26.50
C ILE A 647 11.17 16.07 26.22
N SER A 648 10.00 15.48 25.97
CA SER A 648 8.72 16.18 25.81
C SER A 648 7.76 15.75 26.92
N LEU A 649 6.64 16.46 27.05
CA LEU A 649 5.61 16.08 28.02
C LEU A 649 5.03 14.68 27.70
N ALA A 650 4.87 14.37 26.41
CA ALA A 650 4.40 13.07 25.94
C ALA A 650 5.37 11.92 26.27
N SER A 651 6.70 12.12 26.12
CA SER A 651 7.67 11.08 26.47
C SER A 651 7.82 10.89 27.99
N ALA A 652 7.61 11.93 28.78
CA ALA A 652 7.69 11.87 30.24
C ALA A 652 6.43 11.29 30.91
N ALA A 653 5.24 11.62 30.41
CA ALA A 653 3.95 11.28 31.04
C ALA A 653 3.17 10.15 30.35
N GLY A 654 3.53 9.79 29.11
CA GLY A 654 2.89 8.75 28.30
C GLY A 654 1.98 9.29 27.18
N ALA A 655 1.56 8.40 26.29
CA ALA A 655 0.85 8.74 25.04
C ALA A 655 -0.49 9.48 25.24
N ASN A 656 -1.20 9.23 26.35
CA ASN A 656 -2.51 9.81 26.63
C ASN A 656 -2.44 11.15 27.39
N VAL A 657 -1.24 11.76 27.52
CA VAL A 657 -1.07 12.97 28.33
C VAL A 657 -1.92 14.14 27.85
N SER A 658 -2.15 14.29 26.53
CA SER A 658 -2.94 15.38 25.95
C SER A 658 -4.41 15.40 26.40
N LEU A 659 -4.92 14.26 26.89
CA LEU A 659 -6.29 14.14 27.40
C LEU A 659 -6.46 14.78 28.80
N MET A 660 -5.36 15.05 29.50
CA MET A 660 -5.39 15.45 30.92
C MET A 660 -4.49 16.65 31.22
N LEU A 661 -3.30 16.72 30.63
CA LEU A 661 -2.29 17.74 30.87
C LEU A 661 -1.92 18.46 29.57
N ARG A 662 -1.41 19.68 29.75
CA ARG A 662 -0.88 20.53 28.68
C ARG A 662 0.31 21.35 29.17
N ARG A 663 1.02 21.97 28.24
CA ARG A 663 2.02 22.99 28.53
C ARG A 663 1.39 24.40 28.54
N LYS A 664 2.04 25.37 29.17
CA LYS A 664 1.62 26.78 29.17
C LYS A 664 1.97 27.40 27.82
N GLY A 665 1.07 28.21 27.27
CA GLY A 665 1.26 28.84 25.96
C GLY A 665 0.85 27.95 24.78
N GLN A 666 1.51 28.13 23.63
CA GLN A 666 1.19 27.43 22.37
C GLN A 666 2.00 26.14 22.16
N ALA A 667 2.89 25.78 23.08
CA ALA A 667 3.71 24.57 22.98
C ALA A 667 2.84 23.31 23.10
N THR A 668 3.07 22.35 22.20
CA THR A 668 2.38 21.06 22.19
C THR A 668 3.00 20.07 23.18
N VAL A 669 2.31 18.96 23.45
CA VAL A 669 2.81 17.90 24.33
C VAL A 669 4.04 17.17 23.76
N THR A 670 4.25 17.24 22.44
CA THR A 670 5.36 16.61 21.71
C THR A 670 6.55 17.53 21.50
N ASP A 671 6.38 18.84 21.67
CA ASP A 671 7.47 19.80 21.52
C ASP A 671 8.55 19.57 22.60
N MET A 672 9.79 19.91 22.26
CA MET A 672 10.92 19.83 23.19
C MET A 672 10.61 20.64 24.46
N ALA A 673 10.69 19.98 25.61
CA ALA A 673 10.54 20.59 26.91
C ALA A 673 11.88 20.68 27.64
N VAL A 674 12.67 19.60 27.64
CA VAL A 674 14.04 19.59 28.15
C VAL A 674 14.98 19.06 27.06
N PRO A 675 16.06 19.79 26.71
CA PRO A 675 17.05 19.32 25.75
C PRO A 675 17.67 17.98 26.17
N ALA A 676 17.94 17.10 25.21
CA ALA A 676 18.54 15.78 25.41
C ALA A 676 19.81 15.82 26.28
N PHE A 677 20.60 16.90 26.16
CA PHE A 677 21.83 17.13 26.93
C PHE A 677 21.62 17.17 28.45
N TYR A 678 20.47 17.63 28.93
CA TYR A 678 20.12 17.72 30.35
C TYR A 678 19.21 16.56 30.78
N SER A 679 19.44 15.37 30.22
CA SER A 679 18.82 14.11 30.67
C SER A 679 19.78 13.29 31.52
N LEU A 680 19.25 12.39 32.34
CA LEU A 680 20.03 11.43 33.12
C LEU A 680 20.93 10.58 32.22
N ALA A 681 20.40 10.09 31.09
CA ALA A 681 21.17 9.31 30.12
C ALA A 681 22.37 10.11 29.60
N SER A 682 22.17 11.37 29.18
CA SER A 682 23.29 12.22 28.76
C SER A 682 24.29 12.51 29.88
N TYR A 683 23.84 12.64 31.14
CA TYR A 683 24.76 12.84 32.25
C TYR A 683 25.72 11.65 32.43
N HIS A 684 25.18 10.43 32.40
CA HIS A 684 25.96 9.20 32.63
C HIS A 684 26.73 8.73 31.40
N ASP A 685 26.13 8.80 30.21
CA ASP A 685 26.67 8.18 29.00
C ASP A 685 27.52 9.16 28.17
N VAL A 686 27.30 10.47 28.32
CA VAL A 686 27.98 11.50 27.53
C VAL A 686 28.84 12.41 28.43
N PHE A 687 28.23 13.12 29.36
CA PHE A 687 28.91 14.17 30.14
C PHE A 687 30.00 13.60 31.05
N LYS A 688 29.67 12.68 31.96
CA LYS A 688 30.62 12.12 32.95
C LYS A 688 31.84 11.43 32.30
N PRO A 689 31.72 10.54 31.31
CA PRO A 689 32.86 9.85 30.71
C PRO A 689 33.72 10.77 29.81
N GLN A 690 33.11 11.75 29.15
CA GLN A 690 33.82 12.64 28.21
C GLN A 690 34.36 13.91 28.88
N LEU A 691 33.95 14.25 30.11
CA LEU A 691 34.36 15.50 30.77
C LEU A 691 35.88 15.63 30.84
N ASN A 692 36.59 14.63 31.37
CA ASN A 692 38.05 14.71 31.54
C ASN A 692 38.79 14.77 30.20
N SER A 693 38.32 14.04 29.18
CA SER A 693 38.93 14.08 27.85
C SER A 693 38.63 15.38 27.12
N ALA A 694 37.43 15.93 27.25
CA ALA A 694 37.04 17.23 26.70
C ALA A 694 37.81 18.38 27.36
N VAL A 695 38.00 18.33 28.69
CA VAL A 695 38.85 19.29 29.42
C VAL A 695 40.30 19.19 28.95
N THR A 696 40.87 17.99 28.86
CA THR A 696 42.25 17.80 28.41
C THR A 696 42.44 18.26 26.97
N SER A 697 41.52 17.90 26.08
CA SER A 697 41.51 18.32 24.68
C SER A 697 41.40 19.85 24.57
N MET A 698 40.53 20.49 25.36
CA MET A 698 40.36 21.94 25.35
C MET A 698 41.63 22.65 25.85
N ILE A 699 42.28 22.14 26.89
CA ILE A 699 43.55 22.70 27.39
C ILE A 699 44.65 22.61 26.34
N GLN A 700 44.77 21.45 25.67
CA GLN A 700 45.74 21.27 24.58
C GLN A 700 45.43 22.18 23.39
N GLU A 701 44.16 22.33 23.05
CA GLU A 701 43.71 23.19 21.95
C GLU A 701 43.99 24.68 22.24
N GLU A 702 43.65 25.16 23.43
CA GLU A 702 43.91 26.54 23.83
C GLU A 702 45.41 26.89 23.86
N ALA A 703 46.28 25.90 24.12
CA ALA A 703 47.72 26.11 24.18
C ALA A 703 48.30 26.63 22.86
N TRP A 704 47.78 26.17 21.71
CA TRP A 704 48.23 26.63 20.39
C TRP A 704 47.30 27.68 19.76
N VAL A 705 46.00 27.65 20.08
CA VAL A 705 45.02 28.64 19.57
C VAL A 705 45.18 30.00 20.26
N LEU A 706 45.22 30.03 21.60
CA LEU A 706 45.21 31.28 22.39
C LEU A 706 46.60 31.71 22.87
N ARG A 707 47.51 30.77 23.15
CA ARG A 707 48.77 31.05 23.86
C ARG A 707 50.05 30.94 23.03
N ASP A 708 49.98 30.40 21.81
CA ASP A 708 51.13 30.20 20.91
C ASP A 708 52.33 29.51 21.58
N SER A 709 52.05 28.54 22.46
CA SER A 709 53.08 27.80 23.18
C SER A 709 53.26 26.40 22.60
N ASP A 710 54.51 25.98 22.35
CA ASP A 710 54.88 24.63 21.91
C ASP A 710 54.67 23.59 23.03
N GLY A 711 53.43 23.34 23.44
CA GLY A 711 52.92 22.14 24.15
C GLY A 711 53.63 21.61 25.41
N LYS A 712 54.77 22.16 25.84
CA LYS A 712 55.62 21.67 26.94
C LYS A 712 55.22 22.32 28.26
N ALA A 713 53.93 22.33 28.55
CA ALA A 713 53.46 22.65 29.91
C ALA A 713 53.71 21.45 30.81
N ASP A 714 54.32 21.70 31.97
CA ASP A 714 54.61 20.73 33.03
C ASP A 714 53.37 19.85 33.31
N GLN A 715 53.43 18.55 33.00
CA GLN A 715 52.29 17.62 33.05
C GLN A 715 51.58 17.65 34.42
N ALA A 716 52.31 17.89 35.49
CA ALA A 716 51.79 17.99 36.85
C ALA A 716 50.88 19.23 37.06
N ARG A 717 51.24 20.39 36.50
CA ARG A 717 50.42 21.63 36.60
C ARG A 717 49.16 21.55 35.74
N THR A 718 49.26 20.89 34.59
CA THR A 718 48.13 20.63 33.68
C THR A 718 47.08 19.72 34.33
N LEU A 719 47.51 18.76 35.18
CA LEU A 719 46.62 17.86 35.91
C LEU A 719 45.81 18.56 37.02
N ASP A 720 46.42 19.42 37.84
CA ASP A 720 45.71 20.18 38.90
C ASP A 720 44.73 21.21 38.31
N PHE A 721 45.18 21.97 37.31
CA PHE A 721 44.31 22.91 36.59
C PHE A 721 43.14 22.20 35.90
N GLY A 722 43.41 21.06 35.26
CA GLY A 722 42.38 20.23 34.62
C GLY A 722 41.33 19.73 35.60
N GLN A 723 41.71 19.32 36.82
CA GLN A 723 40.73 18.89 37.83
C GLN A 723 39.83 20.02 38.31
N LYS A 724 40.39 21.20 38.62
CA LYS A 724 39.62 22.38 39.01
C LYS A 724 38.64 22.80 37.92
N LEU A 725 39.09 22.79 36.66
CA LEU A 725 38.26 23.09 35.51
C LEU A 725 37.13 22.06 35.32
N SER A 726 37.42 20.77 35.44
CA SER A 726 36.39 19.72 35.41
C SER A 726 35.30 19.93 36.46
N ASP A 727 35.66 20.37 37.67
CA ASP A 727 34.70 20.63 38.73
C ASP A 727 33.86 21.90 38.47
N GLU A 728 34.44 22.96 37.91
CA GLU A 728 33.69 24.15 37.46
C GLU A 728 32.69 23.82 36.34
N VAL A 729 33.12 23.06 35.33
CA VAL A 729 32.25 22.61 34.22
C VAL A 729 31.12 21.75 34.75
N ARG A 730 31.41 20.82 35.68
CA ARG A 730 30.38 19.98 36.33
C ARG A 730 29.37 20.81 37.09
N LYS A 731 29.83 21.83 37.83
CA LYS A 731 28.94 22.74 38.55
C LYS A 731 28.01 23.50 37.60
N LEU A 732 28.55 24.07 36.52
CA LEU A 732 27.76 24.81 35.54
C LEU A 732 26.74 23.90 34.84
N TYR A 733 27.14 22.70 34.42
CA TYR A 733 26.24 21.72 33.80
C TYR A 733 25.03 21.42 34.70
N LEU A 734 25.26 21.16 35.99
CA LEU A 734 24.20 20.78 36.92
C LEU A 734 23.28 21.95 37.28
N LEU A 735 23.79 23.18 37.25
CA LEU A 735 22.96 24.37 37.38
C LEU A 735 21.99 24.49 36.19
N GLU A 736 22.51 24.45 34.96
CA GLU A 736 21.68 24.50 33.74
C GLU A 736 20.71 23.32 33.62
N TYR A 737 21.13 22.13 34.08
CA TYR A 737 20.27 20.95 34.20
C TYR A 737 19.07 21.27 35.10
N ALA A 738 19.35 21.74 36.32
CA ALA A 738 18.29 22.01 37.29
C ALA A 738 17.33 23.11 36.83
N ASP A 739 17.84 24.17 36.20
CA ASP A 739 17.02 25.26 35.66
C ASP A 739 16.09 24.77 34.55
N SER A 740 16.59 23.91 33.65
CA SER A 740 15.79 23.32 32.57
C SER A 740 14.62 22.48 33.10
N TRP A 741 14.88 21.67 34.13
CA TRP A 741 13.83 20.83 34.74
C TRP A 741 12.83 21.63 35.57
N GLU A 742 13.26 22.65 36.31
CA GLU A 742 12.34 23.50 37.07
C GLU A 742 11.42 24.30 36.15
N SER A 743 11.96 24.83 35.04
CA SER A 743 11.17 25.51 34.02
C SER A 743 10.14 24.55 33.40
N PHE A 744 10.51 23.30 33.14
CA PHE A 744 9.58 22.30 32.61
C PHE A 744 8.44 21.99 33.59
N LEU A 745 8.72 21.77 34.88
CA LEU A 745 7.68 21.44 35.86
C LEU A 745 6.69 22.60 36.08
N LYS A 746 7.16 23.85 36.06
CA LYS A 746 6.30 25.05 36.19
C LYS A 746 5.42 25.30 34.97
N ASP A 747 5.73 24.69 33.83
CA ASP A 747 5.03 24.86 32.56
C ASP A 747 3.81 23.92 32.42
N ILE A 748 3.64 22.95 33.33
CA ILE A 748 2.63 21.89 33.19
C ILE A 748 1.34 22.27 33.92
N HIS A 749 0.24 22.26 33.17
CA HIS A 749 -1.10 22.63 33.62
C HIS A 749 -2.13 21.56 33.24
N VAL A 750 -3.31 21.63 33.85
CA VAL A 750 -4.46 20.81 33.43
C VAL A 750 -4.99 21.28 32.07
N ARG A 751 -5.50 20.35 31.25
CA ARG A 751 -6.19 20.73 30.01
C ARG A 751 -7.38 21.65 30.31
N PRO A 752 -7.87 22.46 29.36
CA PRO A 752 -9.06 23.28 29.60
C PRO A 752 -10.22 22.42 30.12
N VAL A 753 -10.83 22.86 31.21
CA VAL A 753 -11.92 22.15 31.90
C VAL A 753 -13.22 22.89 31.62
N SER A 754 -14.25 22.15 31.21
CA SER A 754 -15.49 22.78 30.74
C SER A 754 -16.45 23.11 31.88
N ASN A 755 -16.50 22.25 32.89
CA ASN A 755 -17.43 22.35 34.02
C ASN A 755 -16.93 21.53 35.22
N LEU A 756 -17.68 21.57 36.31
CA LEU A 756 -17.38 20.97 37.59
C LEU A 756 -17.40 19.44 37.55
N ASP A 757 -18.24 18.84 36.70
CA ASP A 757 -18.25 17.39 36.47
C ASP A 757 -16.99 16.93 35.74
N ASP A 758 -16.56 17.70 34.75
CA ASP A 758 -15.30 17.48 34.03
C ASP A 758 -14.10 17.67 34.98
N ALA A 759 -14.14 18.67 35.87
CA ALA A 759 -13.12 18.88 36.90
C ALA A 759 -13.05 17.72 37.89
N ALA A 760 -14.21 17.23 38.35
CA ALA A 760 -14.31 16.07 39.23
C ALA A 760 -13.80 14.80 38.53
N LEU A 761 -14.21 14.57 37.27
CA LEU A 761 -13.74 13.43 36.48
C LEU A 761 -12.22 13.44 36.29
N LEU A 762 -11.63 14.59 35.96
CA LEU A 762 -10.18 14.75 35.86
C LEU A 762 -9.50 14.48 37.20
N ALA A 763 -10.01 15.01 38.31
CA ALA A 763 -9.50 14.69 39.64
C ALA A 763 -9.53 13.18 39.91
N ARG A 764 -10.64 12.49 39.59
CA ARG A 764 -10.73 11.03 39.72
C ARG A 764 -9.69 10.31 38.85
N GLN A 765 -9.50 10.75 37.62
CA GLN A 765 -8.49 10.16 36.73
C GLN A 765 -7.05 10.41 37.21
N PHE A 766 -6.76 11.57 37.84
CA PHE A 766 -5.44 11.82 38.45
C PHE A 766 -5.20 11.00 39.71
N SER A 767 -6.26 10.53 40.38
CA SER A 767 -6.12 9.60 41.51
C SER A 767 -5.70 8.19 41.08
N ASP A 768 -5.73 7.87 39.78
CA ASP A 768 -5.26 6.59 39.26
C ASP A 768 -3.72 6.49 39.35
N PRO A 769 -3.17 5.37 39.89
CA PRO A 769 -1.72 5.18 39.98
C PRO A 769 -1.01 5.21 38.63
N SER A 770 -1.71 4.94 37.52
CA SER A 770 -1.19 4.96 36.15
C SER A 770 -1.44 6.29 35.41
N SER A 771 -1.97 7.30 36.11
CA SER A 771 -2.27 8.60 35.52
C SER A 771 -1.03 9.26 34.88
N PRO A 772 -1.20 10.10 33.84
CA PRO A 772 -0.10 10.84 33.22
C PRO A 772 0.72 11.67 34.22
N LEU A 773 0.07 12.22 35.25
CA LEU A 773 0.74 12.96 36.33
C LEU A 773 1.61 12.04 37.21
N ALA A 774 1.11 10.85 37.58
CA ALA A 774 1.88 9.88 38.33
C ALA A 774 3.09 9.38 37.53
N ASN A 775 2.91 9.11 36.23
CA ASN A 775 4.00 8.71 35.33
C ASN A 775 5.06 9.81 35.19
N LEU A 776 4.63 11.05 35.01
CA LEU A 776 5.50 12.21 34.97
C LEU A 776 6.33 12.35 36.24
N LEU A 777 5.73 12.25 37.43
CA LEU A 777 6.45 12.35 38.70
C LEU A 777 7.46 11.22 38.91
N ARG A 778 7.12 9.99 38.51
CA ARG A 778 8.08 8.86 38.50
C ARG A 778 9.23 9.14 37.53
N PHE A 779 8.94 9.67 36.35
CA PHE A 779 9.95 10.01 35.35
C PHE A 779 10.90 11.10 35.85
N VAL A 780 10.37 12.22 36.37
CA VAL A 780 11.14 13.34 36.94
C VAL A 780 11.99 12.88 38.12
N THR A 781 11.47 11.99 38.96
CA THR A 781 12.20 11.43 40.10
C THR A 781 13.42 10.62 39.67
N ARG A 782 13.30 9.84 38.58
CA ARG A 782 14.46 9.14 37.99
C ARG A 782 15.44 10.14 37.41
N GLN A 783 14.96 11.10 36.63
CA GLN A 783 15.82 12.04 35.91
C GLN A 783 16.63 12.94 36.85
N THR A 784 16.01 13.42 37.91
CA THR A 784 16.70 14.24 38.94
C THR A 784 17.54 13.40 39.92
N GLY A 785 17.52 12.07 39.79
CA GLY A 785 18.10 10.97 40.59
C GLY A 785 19.59 10.68 40.44
N LEU A 786 20.46 11.68 40.31
CA LEU A 786 21.84 11.50 39.82
C LEU A 786 22.76 10.61 40.68
N SER A 787 22.49 10.42 41.98
CA SER A 787 23.39 9.67 42.86
C SER A 787 23.13 8.17 42.93
N ASN A 788 22.01 7.67 42.38
CA ASN A 788 21.45 6.36 42.76
C ASN A 788 21.22 5.38 41.59
N SER A 789 21.80 5.61 40.42
CA SER A 789 21.60 4.72 39.26
C SER A 789 22.55 3.52 39.17
N ASP A 790 23.52 3.37 40.09
CA ASP A 790 24.55 2.32 40.02
C ASP A 790 24.15 0.96 40.64
N SER A 791 22.88 0.74 41.00
CA SER A 791 22.51 -0.44 41.81
C SER A 791 21.93 -1.64 41.05
N ASN A 792 21.69 -1.58 39.73
CA ASN A 792 21.03 -2.68 39.01
C ASN A 792 21.77 -3.23 37.77
N ASP A 793 23.06 -2.90 37.58
CA ASP A 793 23.86 -3.49 36.51
C ASP A 793 24.96 -4.42 37.07
N VAL A 794 25.05 -5.63 36.52
CA VAL A 794 25.90 -6.75 36.97
C VAL A 794 27.40 -6.46 36.79
N SER A 795 27.75 -5.31 36.23
CA SER A 795 29.11 -4.78 36.04
C SER A 795 29.73 -4.13 37.30
N GLY A 796 28.99 -4.10 38.42
CA GLY A 796 29.24 -3.30 39.63
C GLY A 796 30.53 -3.55 40.44
N TRP A 797 31.39 -4.51 40.09
CA TRP A 797 32.66 -4.74 40.82
C TRP A 797 33.82 -3.86 40.31
N VAL A 798 33.95 -3.69 39.00
CA VAL A 798 35.05 -2.92 38.39
C VAL A 798 34.83 -1.41 38.54
N SER A 799 33.58 -0.96 38.42
CA SER A 799 33.19 0.45 38.62
C SER A 799 33.30 0.87 40.09
N LYS A 800 32.93 0.01 41.04
CA LYS A 800 33.14 0.26 42.48
C LYS A 800 34.60 0.46 42.83
N ARG A 801 35.49 -0.42 42.35
CA ARG A 801 36.94 -0.31 42.60
C ARG A 801 37.56 0.92 41.97
N ARG A 802 37.08 1.32 40.78
CA ARG A 802 37.54 2.54 40.10
C ARG A 802 37.08 3.79 40.86
N MET A 803 35.86 3.79 41.40
CA MET A 803 35.32 4.91 42.18
C MET A 803 35.92 4.98 43.60
N GLU A 804 36.24 3.84 44.23
CA GLU A 804 37.04 3.78 45.46
C GLU A 804 38.45 4.31 45.22
N LEU A 805 39.07 4.00 44.08
CA LEU A 805 40.38 4.53 43.69
C LEU A 805 40.33 6.03 43.38
N GLU A 806 39.26 6.52 42.74
CA GLU A 806 39.07 7.94 42.42
C GLU A 806 38.76 8.77 43.68
N ASN A 807 37.96 8.22 44.60
CA ASN A 807 37.70 8.81 45.92
C ASN A 807 38.95 8.79 46.81
N ALA A 808 39.71 7.69 46.84
CA ALA A 808 41.01 7.64 47.52
C ALA A 808 42.00 8.65 46.93
N ARG A 809 41.97 8.87 45.61
CA ARG A 809 42.81 9.87 44.94
C ARG A 809 42.39 11.30 45.28
N ARG A 810 41.08 11.57 45.42
CA ARG A 810 40.55 12.86 45.89
C ARG A 810 40.83 13.11 47.37
N ASP A 811 40.76 12.08 48.21
CA ASP A 811 41.07 12.17 49.64
C ASP A 811 42.56 12.44 49.88
N ILE A 812 43.46 11.80 49.12
CA ILE A 812 44.91 12.06 49.20
C ILE A 812 45.26 13.48 48.73
N VAL A 813 44.59 14.00 47.69
CA VAL A 813 44.78 15.39 47.22
C VAL A 813 44.15 16.41 48.19
N GLY A 814 43.05 16.06 48.86
CA GLY A 814 42.46 16.83 49.96
C GLY A 814 43.36 16.87 51.20
N GLU A 815 44.08 15.79 51.47
CA GLU A 815 45.03 15.66 52.60
C GLU A 815 46.30 16.50 52.39
N ILE A 816 46.74 16.67 51.13
CA ILE A 816 47.88 17.53 50.76
C ILE A 816 47.50 19.03 50.75
N SER A 817 46.22 19.37 50.56
CA SER A 817 45.73 20.76 50.49
C SER A 817 45.15 21.31 51.80
N GLY A 818 45.05 20.49 52.86
CA GLY A 818 44.68 20.94 54.20
C GLY A 818 43.19 21.23 54.44
N GLU A 819 42.29 20.91 53.50
CA GLU A 819 40.85 21.11 53.65
C GLU A 819 40.15 19.81 54.09
N ARG A 820 39.71 19.72 55.35
CA ARG A 820 38.92 18.57 55.86
C ARG A 820 37.55 18.48 55.17
N SER A 821 37.40 17.48 54.30
CA SER A 821 36.20 17.12 53.52
C SER A 821 35.13 16.38 54.35
N ARG A 822 34.45 17.04 55.30
CA ARG A 822 33.29 16.42 56.00
C ARG A 822 31.92 17.01 55.65
N PHE A 823 31.85 18.12 54.93
CA PHE A 823 30.57 18.80 54.64
C PHE A 823 30.47 19.49 53.26
N ARG A 824 31.28 19.13 52.26
CA ARG A 824 31.02 19.61 50.89
C ARG A 824 29.91 18.77 50.26
N ILE A 825 28.73 19.37 50.11
CA ILE A 825 27.66 18.85 49.25
C ILE A 825 28.25 18.76 47.84
N THR A 826 28.28 17.57 47.25
CA THR A 826 28.73 17.45 45.87
C THR A 826 27.76 18.19 44.94
N PRO A 827 28.19 18.71 43.78
CA PRO A 827 27.31 19.36 42.84
C PRO A 827 26.05 18.53 42.51
N GLU A 828 26.18 17.21 42.42
CA GLU A 828 25.08 16.28 42.20
C GLU A 828 24.07 16.32 43.35
N LYS A 829 24.53 16.20 44.60
CA LYS A 829 23.66 16.28 45.78
C LYS A 829 22.94 17.63 45.89
N SER A 830 23.59 18.71 45.42
CA SER A 830 22.96 20.04 45.39
C SER A 830 21.76 20.07 44.43
N LEU A 831 21.87 19.39 43.29
CA LEU A 831 20.74 19.20 42.37
C LEU A 831 19.65 18.34 42.99
N GLU A 832 20.00 17.23 43.62
CA GLU A 832 19.02 16.34 44.26
C GLU A 832 18.23 17.07 45.35
N GLN A 833 18.91 17.88 46.17
CA GLN A 833 18.29 18.70 47.21
C GLN A 833 17.28 19.71 46.64
N ARG A 834 17.57 20.32 45.48
CA ARG A 834 16.64 21.26 44.82
C ARG A 834 15.32 20.60 44.41
N PHE A 835 15.35 19.30 44.07
CA PHE A 835 14.17 18.52 43.69
C PHE A 835 13.65 17.58 44.79
N GLU A 836 14.16 17.69 46.02
CA GLU A 836 13.89 16.73 47.11
C GLU A 836 12.39 16.56 47.39
N VAL A 837 11.60 17.63 47.34
CA VAL A 837 10.14 17.58 47.59
C VAL A 837 9.42 16.75 46.52
N VAL A 838 9.72 16.99 45.23
CA VAL A 838 9.16 16.23 44.11
C VAL A 838 9.65 14.78 44.14
N ARG A 839 10.94 14.58 44.45
CA ARG A 839 11.55 13.25 44.52
C ARG A 839 10.95 12.41 45.63
N ARG A 840 10.72 12.97 46.83
CA ARG A 840 10.05 12.24 47.93
C ARG A 840 8.66 11.78 47.52
N LEU A 841 7.91 12.63 46.83
CA LEU A 841 6.59 12.28 46.32
C LEU A 841 6.69 11.16 45.28
N GLY A 842 7.60 11.27 44.32
CA GLY A 842 7.78 10.23 43.30
C GLY A 842 8.38 8.92 43.81
N THR A 843 9.26 8.94 44.81
CA THR A 843 9.77 7.71 45.44
C THR A 843 8.67 7.01 46.22
N GLN A 844 7.81 7.76 46.94
CA GLN A 844 6.59 7.21 47.54
C GLN A 844 5.69 6.58 46.48
N LEU A 845 5.50 7.21 45.30
CA LEU A 845 4.74 6.64 44.18
C LEU A 845 5.37 5.40 43.53
N MET A 846 6.68 5.21 43.65
CA MET A 846 7.40 4.02 43.16
C MET A 846 7.36 2.87 44.18
N GLN A 847 7.25 3.18 45.48
CA GLN A 847 7.24 2.19 46.57
C GLN A 847 5.83 1.82 47.04
N ALA A 848 4.85 2.69 46.85
CA ALA A 848 3.47 2.44 47.22
C ALA A 848 2.83 1.40 46.28
N GLY A 849 2.26 0.34 46.85
CA GLY A 849 1.23 -0.45 46.17
C GLY A 849 -0.04 0.39 45.96
N SER A 850 -1.02 -0.15 45.23
CA SER A 850 -2.26 0.56 44.85
C SER A 850 -3.06 1.16 46.02
N SER A 851 -2.81 0.76 47.27
CA SER A 851 -3.54 1.18 48.46
C SER A 851 -2.95 2.37 49.24
N ASN A 852 -1.72 2.83 48.94
CA ASN A 852 -1.05 3.89 49.72
C ASN A 852 -0.48 5.05 48.87
N ASP A 853 -1.09 5.30 47.72
CA ASP A 853 -0.68 6.35 46.79
C ASP A 853 -1.01 7.77 47.37
N PRO A 854 0.00 8.64 47.58
CA PRO A 854 -0.22 10.00 48.08
C PRO A 854 -0.97 10.92 47.11
N LEU A 855 -0.83 10.73 45.79
CA LEU A 855 -1.62 11.46 44.80
C LEU A 855 -3.07 10.99 44.82
N ALA A 856 -3.30 9.69 44.94
CA ALA A 856 -4.66 9.14 45.01
C ALA A 856 -5.46 9.79 46.13
N ARG A 857 -4.89 9.89 47.34
CA ARG A 857 -5.55 10.55 48.48
C ARG A 857 -5.87 12.03 48.23
N GLY A 858 -4.91 12.79 47.68
CA GLY A 858 -5.08 14.21 47.42
C GLY A 858 -6.15 14.50 46.36
N PHE A 859 -6.15 13.72 45.28
CA PHE A 859 -7.09 13.89 44.19
C PHE A 859 -8.46 13.22 44.44
N GLU A 860 -8.55 12.18 45.26
CA GLU A 860 -9.81 11.57 45.67
C GLU A 860 -10.59 12.48 46.62
N GLU A 861 -9.91 13.15 47.56
CA GLU A 861 -10.55 14.19 48.38
C GLU A 861 -11.04 15.34 47.51
N LEU A 862 -10.25 15.79 46.53
CA LEU A 862 -10.66 16.80 45.56
C LEU A 862 -11.89 16.35 44.75
N TYR A 863 -11.91 15.12 44.26
CA TYR A 863 -13.03 14.54 43.52
C TYR A 863 -14.32 14.53 44.37
N ASN A 864 -14.25 14.03 45.60
CA ASN A 864 -15.41 13.92 46.48
C ASN A 864 -16.04 15.30 46.76
N GLN A 865 -15.22 16.31 47.00
CA GLN A 865 -15.67 17.67 47.28
C GLN A 865 -16.25 18.36 46.03
N LEU A 866 -15.61 18.21 44.86
CA LEU A 866 -16.12 18.78 43.61
C LEU A 866 -17.43 18.09 43.16
N SER A 867 -17.53 16.77 43.33
CA SER A 867 -18.74 15.98 43.00
C SER A 867 -19.90 16.35 43.93
N SER A 868 -19.65 16.42 45.24
CA SER A 868 -20.62 16.91 46.24
C SER A 868 -21.14 18.30 45.89
N LEU A 869 -20.24 19.21 45.51
CA LEU A 869 -20.59 20.56 45.09
C LEU A 869 -21.45 20.55 43.81
N ALA A 870 -21.13 19.71 42.83
CA ALA A 870 -21.92 19.59 41.60
C ALA A 870 -23.34 19.12 41.88
N VAL A 871 -23.51 18.12 42.75
CA VAL A 871 -24.83 17.62 43.15
C VAL A 871 -25.64 18.70 43.87
N SER A 872 -25.02 19.40 44.82
CA SER A 872 -25.67 20.47 45.60
C SER A 872 -26.16 21.62 44.70
N LEU A 873 -25.32 22.04 43.73
CA LEU A 873 -25.68 23.10 42.79
C LEU A 873 -26.78 22.69 41.81
N ARG A 874 -26.82 21.41 41.38
CA ARG A 874 -27.92 20.87 40.56
C ARG A 874 -29.22 20.74 41.34
N ALA A 875 -29.15 20.48 42.64
CA ALA A 875 -30.31 20.45 43.54
C ALA A 875 -30.92 21.84 43.78
N GLY A 876 -30.32 22.90 43.21
CA GLY A 876 -30.83 24.27 43.32
C GLY A 876 -30.25 25.03 44.50
N GLU A 877 -29.31 24.45 45.25
CA GLU A 877 -28.69 25.14 46.39
C GLU A 877 -27.80 26.30 45.94
N VAL A 878 -27.70 27.31 46.80
CA VAL A 878 -27.00 28.57 46.53
C VAL A 878 -25.84 28.69 47.51
N MET A 879 -24.62 28.57 46.99
CA MET A 879 -23.40 28.44 47.81
C MET A 879 -22.36 29.52 47.45
N PRO A 880 -22.52 30.78 47.92
CA PRO A 880 -21.61 31.88 47.57
C PRO A 880 -20.19 31.74 48.14
N GLN A 881 -20.04 31.07 49.28
CA GLN A 881 -18.76 30.88 49.94
C GLN A 881 -18.58 29.42 50.34
N ASN A 882 -17.82 28.68 49.54
CA ASN A 882 -17.53 27.30 49.84
C ASN A 882 -16.25 27.19 50.70
N SER A 883 -16.43 27.07 52.01
CA SER A 883 -15.32 26.88 52.95
C SER A 883 -14.50 25.61 52.67
N ALA A 884 -15.07 24.60 51.98
CA ALA A 884 -14.35 23.40 51.56
C ALA A 884 -13.36 23.69 50.43
N ILE A 885 -13.76 24.47 49.40
CA ILE A 885 -12.84 24.91 48.32
C ILE A 885 -11.66 25.70 48.90
N SER A 886 -11.91 26.60 49.87
CA SER A 886 -10.82 27.37 50.49
C SER A 886 -9.82 26.50 51.25
N ARG A 887 -10.26 25.42 51.91
CA ARG A 887 -9.35 24.47 52.60
C ARG A 887 -8.53 23.67 51.60
N LEU A 888 -9.15 23.20 50.52
CA LEU A 888 -8.45 22.47 49.46
C LEU A 888 -7.41 23.35 48.75
N ARG A 889 -7.68 24.64 48.58
CA ARG A 889 -6.71 25.59 48.01
C ARG A 889 -5.45 25.73 48.87
N ILE A 890 -5.60 25.72 50.20
CA ILE A 890 -4.46 25.73 51.13
C ILE A 890 -3.68 24.41 51.03
N ALA A 891 -4.38 23.27 50.96
CA ALA A 891 -3.75 21.96 50.79
C ALA A 891 -2.99 21.84 49.46
N ALA A 892 -3.57 22.36 48.36
CA ALA A 892 -2.93 22.42 47.05
C ALA A 892 -1.65 23.25 47.08
N ALA A 893 -1.64 24.39 47.78
CA ALA A 893 -0.48 25.28 47.86
C ALA A 893 0.77 24.65 48.51
N GLN A 894 0.60 23.60 49.31
CA GLN A 894 1.70 22.86 49.94
C GLN A 894 2.31 21.76 49.05
N GLN A 895 1.69 21.48 47.89
CA GLN A 895 2.19 20.48 46.94
C GLN A 895 3.35 21.03 46.11
N PRO A 896 4.26 20.18 45.62
CA PRO A 896 5.28 20.60 44.66
C PRO A 896 4.69 20.82 43.26
N GLU A 897 5.44 21.51 42.39
CA GLU A 897 5.10 21.55 40.96
C GLU A 897 5.32 20.18 40.29
N PRO A 898 4.45 19.75 39.36
CA PRO A 898 3.28 20.45 38.81
C PRO A 898 1.96 20.18 39.55
N VAL A 899 1.97 19.36 40.61
CA VAL A 899 0.75 18.94 41.35
C VAL A 899 -0.01 20.15 41.88
N ARG A 900 0.72 21.13 42.42
CA ARG A 900 0.16 22.40 42.90
C ARG A 900 -0.65 23.13 41.84
N SER A 901 -0.06 23.35 40.67
CA SER A 901 -0.70 24.06 39.56
C SER A 901 -1.94 23.31 39.08
N ILE A 902 -1.85 21.99 38.91
CA ILE A 902 -2.97 21.13 38.47
C ILE A 902 -4.14 21.16 39.47
N MET A 903 -3.88 21.03 40.77
CA MET A 903 -4.93 21.09 41.79
C MET A 903 -5.58 22.48 41.84
N THR A 904 -4.78 23.54 41.64
CA THR A 904 -5.29 24.92 41.62
C THR A 904 -6.17 25.17 40.41
N ASP A 905 -5.77 24.71 39.21
CA ASP A 905 -6.54 24.82 37.97
C ASP A 905 -7.93 24.17 38.11
N LEU A 906 -8.02 22.98 38.74
CA LEU A 906 -9.29 22.27 38.96
C LEU A 906 -10.19 22.98 39.99
N LEU A 907 -9.60 23.57 41.03
CA LEU A 907 -10.34 24.29 42.07
C LEU A 907 -10.91 25.63 41.58
N GLU A 908 -10.20 26.34 40.71
CA GLU A 908 -10.61 27.62 40.14
C GLU A 908 -11.89 27.47 39.31
N VAL A 909 -11.95 26.44 38.45
CA VAL A 909 -13.14 26.10 37.63
C VAL A 909 -14.36 25.83 38.51
N GLY A 910 -14.17 25.10 39.61
CA GLY A 910 -15.27 24.79 40.52
C GLY A 910 -15.80 26.01 41.28
N ASN A 911 -14.92 26.95 41.64
CA ASN A 911 -15.32 28.19 42.29
C ASN A 911 -16.15 29.08 41.35
N ASP A 912 -15.68 29.29 40.13
CA ASP A 912 -16.33 30.19 39.17
C ASP A 912 -17.71 29.66 38.73
N GLN A 913 -17.79 28.36 38.44
CA GLN A 913 -19.07 27.76 38.07
C GLN A 913 -20.05 27.70 39.25
N SER A 914 -19.57 27.49 40.48
CA SER A 914 -20.43 27.52 41.66
C SER A 914 -21.10 28.88 41.85
N LEU A 915 -20.35 29.97 41.64
CA LEU A 915 -20.88 31.33 41.70
C LEU A 915 -21.91 31.59 40.58
N GLN A 916 -21.61 31.15 39.35
CA GLN A 916 -22.50 31.30 38.20
C GLN A 916 -23.81 30.52 38.37
N GLN A 917 -23.75 29.25 38.81
CA GLN A 917 -24.94 28.43 38.98
C GLN A 917 -25.79 28.89 40.17
N SER A 918 -25.16 29.32 41.26
CA SER A 918 -25.87 29.91 42.41
C SER A 918 -26.67 31.16 42.02
N ARG A 919 -26.11 32.00 41.14
CA ARG A 919 -26.81 33.16 40.56
C ARG A 919 -28.02 32.74 39.73
N ASN A 920 -27.86 31.72 38.88
CA ASN A 920 -28.95 31.21 38.05
C ASN A 920 -30.10 30.62 38.89
N ASN A 921 -29.78 29.82 39.92
CA ASN A 921 -30.76 29.21 40.82
C ASN A 921 -31.58 30.28 41.56
N LEU A 922 -30.94 31.33 42.10
CA LEU A 922 -31.64 32.45 42.75
C LEU A 922 -32.55 33.23 41.79
N ASN A 923 -32.05 33.57 40.61
CA ASN A 923 -32.85 34.32 39.62
C ASN A 923 -34.05 33.50 39.14
N ASN A 924 -33.87 32.20 38.90
CA ASN A 924 -34.97 31.31 38.50
C ASN A 924 -36.01 31.20 39.61
N SER A 925 -35.60 30.99 40.86
CA SER A 925 -36.51 30.95 42.01
C SER A 925 -37.33 32.26 42.12
N ALA A 926 -36.68 33.41 41.96
CA ALA A 926 -37.35 34.71 42.03
C ALA A 926 -38.34 34.91 40.87
N ALA A 927 -37.96 34.51 39.66
CA ALA A 927 -38.81 34.60 38.47
C ALA A 927 -40.04 33.67 38.54
N THR A 928 -39.89 32.46 39.10
CA THR A 928 -41.00 31.53 39.35
C THR A 928 -41.97 32.12 40.37
N PHE A 929 -41.48 32.59 41.51
CA PHE A 929 -42.33 33.25 42.53
C PHE A 929 -43.07 34.47 41.96
N ALA A 930 -42.36 35.29 41.19
CA ALA A 930 -42.93 36.45 40.53
C ALA A 930 -44.10 36.11 39.59
N THR A 931 -43.96 35.05 38.81
CA THR A 931 -44.96 34.66 37.82
C THR A 931 -46.13 33.95 38.48
N ASP A 932 -45.84 32.91 39.27
CA ASP A 932 -46.84 31.98 39.76
C ASP A 932 -47.65 32.54 40.93
N VAL A 933 -47.02 33.35 41.78
CA VAL A 933 -47.62 33.85 43.01
C VAL A 933 -48.00 35.33 42.86
N CYS A 934 -47.06 36.18 42.46
CA CYS A 934 -47.28 37.63 42.45
C CYS A 934 -48.12 38.12 41.26
N LYS A 935 -47.70 37.85 40.01
CA LYS A 935 -48.36 38.37 38.80
C LYS A 935 -49.77 37.80 38.63
N ASN A 936 -49.96 36.51 38.91
CA ASN A 936 -51.28 35.87 38.83
C ASN A 936 -52.35 36.52 39.72
N VAL A 937 -51.95 37.07 40.87
CA VAL A 937 -52.88 37.68 41.84
C VAL A 937 -53.07 39.17 41.59
N LEU A 938 -52.01 39.90 41.23
CA LEU A 938 -52.02 41.37 41.24
C LEU A 938 -52.05 42.01 39.85
N SER A 939 -51.55 41.32 38.82
CA SER A 939 -51.31 41.93 37.51
C SER A 939 -52.60 42.38 36.85
N GLY A 940 -52.62 43.65 36.41
CA GLY A 940 -53.75 44.20 35.67
C GLY A 940 -55.04 44.42 36.47
N ARG A 941 -55.00 44.31 37.81
CA ARG A 941 -56.17 44.47 38.69
C ARG A 941 -56.12 45.74 39.55
N TYR A 942 -57.28 46.25 39.92
CA TYR A 942 -57.44 47.36 40.86
C TYR A 942 -57.14 46.87 42.29
N PRO A 943 -56.41 47.62 43.16
CA PRO A 943 -56.02 49.03 43.05
C PRO A 943 -54.62 49.31 42.45
N PHE A 944 -53.85 48.29 42.06
CA PHE A 944 -52.51 48.47 41.47
C PHE A 944 -52.56 49.11 40.08
N ASN A 945 -53.55 48.72 39.28
CA ASN A 945 -53.91 49.41 38.05
C ASN A 945 -55.24 50.15 38.24
N ARG A 946 -55.19 51.48 38.42
CA ARG A 946 -56.37 52.32 38.66
C ARG A 946 -57.41 52.32 37.53
N ARG A 947 -57.05 51.83 36.34
CA ARG A 947 -57.96 51.72 35.18
C ARG A 947 -58.54 50.31 35.01
N ALA A 948 -58.13 49.35 35.82
CA ALA A 948 -58.61 47.98 35.73
C ALA A 948 -60.09 47.88 36.13
N ARG A 949 -60.81 46.96 35.48
CA ARG A 949 -62.18 46.61 35.85
C ARG A 949 -62.22 45.48 36.89
N ASP A 950 -61.28 44.55 36.78
CA ASP A 950 -61.14 43.45 37.73
C ASP A 950 -60.41 43.93 38.98
N GLU A 951 -60.90 43.51 40.14
CA GLU A 951 -60.36 43.88 41.45
C GLU A 951 -59.56 42.75 42.09
N VAL A 952 -58.54 43.09 42.87
CA VAL A 952 -57.88 42.13 43.77
C VAL A 952 -58.82 41.86 44.95
N GLY A 953 -59.03 40.61 45.35
CA GLY A 953 -59.77 40.34 46.59
C GLY A 953 -59.01 40.84 47.82
N ILE A 954 -59.67 41.40 48.84
CA ILE A 954 -58.99 41.83 50.09
C ILE A 954 -58.23 40.67 50.75
N GLY A 955 -58.79 39.46 50.71
CA GLY A 955 -58.11 38.26 51.19
C GLY A 955 -56.85 37.91 50.40
N ASP A 956 -56.87 38.09 49.07
CA ASP A 956 -55.70 37.88 48.21
C ASP A 956 -54.62 38.93 48.45
N PHE A 957 -55.03 40.19 48.62
CA PHE A 957 -54.15 41.28 49.00
C PHE A 957 -53.46 41.00 50.36
N ALA A 958 -54.22 40.54 51.36
CA ALA A 958 -53.69 40.17 52.66
C ALA A 958 -52.78 38.94 52.62
N ARG A 959 -53.12 37.92 51.83
CA ARG A 959 -52.22 36.77 51.61
C ARG A 959 -50.92 37.16 50.93
N MET A 960 -50.91 38.22 50.13
CA MET A 960 -49.71 38.69 49.43
C MET A 960 -48.83 39.60 50.30
N PHE A 961 -49.42 40.65 50.86
CA PHE A 961 -48.71 41.76 51.52
C PHE A 961 -48.88 41.80 53.04
N GLY A 962 -49.68 40.93 53.65
CA GLY A 962 -49.84 40.93 55.10
C GLY A 962 -48.53 40.62 55.86
N PRO A 963 -48.50 40.79 57.19
CA PRO A 963 -47.31 40.54 58.00
C PRO A 963 -46.74 39.12 57.92
N ALA A 964 -47.55 38.14 57.49
CA ALA A 964 -47.18 36.76 57.20
C ALA A 964 -47.42 36.37 55.72
N GLY A 965 -47.53 37.36 54.84
CA GLY A 965 -47.86 37.20 53.42
C GLY A 965 -46.72 36.61 52.58
N SER A 966 -47.08 36.18 51.37
CA SER A 966 -46.18 35.48 50.44
C SER A 966 -44.91 36.28 50.12
N MET A 967 -45.00 37.61 49.96
CA MET A 967 -43.84 38.46 49.65
C MET A 967 -42.78 38.45 50.76
N LYS A 968 -43.22 38.63 52.01
CA LYS A 968 -42.31 38.67 53.16
C LYS A 968 -41.72 37.29 53.45
N ARG A 969 -42.55 36.25 53.40
CA ARG A 969 -42.09 34.86 53.62
C ARG A 969 -41.04 34.45 52.61
N TYR A 970 -41.23 34.77 51.33
CA TYR A 970 -40.25 34.48 50.29
C TYR A 970 -38.92 35.23 50.55
N PHE A 971 -38.99 36.51 50.92
CA PHE A 971 -37.79 37.30 51.24
C PHE A 971 -37.01 36.70 52.42
N GLU A 972 -37.70 36.36 53.51
CA GLU A 972 -37.08 35.77 54.72
C GLU A 972 -36.45 34.40 54.43
N GLN A 973 -37.09 33.57 53.61
CA GLN A 973 -36.63 32.21 53.32
C GLN A 973 -35.50 32.17 52.28
N HIS A 974 -35.51 33.04 51.27
CA HIS A 974 -34.64 32.91 50.10
C HIS A 974 -33.66 34.06 49.88
N LEU A 975 -33.91 35.26 50.42
CA LEU A 975 -33.11 36.46 50.12
C LEU A 975 -32.40 37.06 51.35
N ALA A 976 -32.96 36.90 52.55
CA ALA A 976 -32.40 37.45 53.78
C ALA A 976 -30.93 37.10 54.08
N PRO A 977 -30.42 35.87 53.79
CA PRO A 977 -29.00 35.56 54.03
C PRO A 977 -28.01 36.39 53.20
N TYR A 978 -28.46 36.95 52.08
CA TYR A 978 -27.62 37.61 51.07
C TYR A 978 -27.80 39.14 51.05
N VAL A 979 -28.73 39.65 51.84
CA VAL A 979 -29.13 41.07 51.87
C VAL A 979 -29.03 41.60 53.28
N ASP A 980 -28.37 42.74 53.45
CA ASP A 980 -28.35 43.48 54.71
C ASP A 980 -29.50 44.50 54.71
N ASN A 981 -30.35 44.44 55.75
CA ASN A 981 -31.47 45.35 55.98
C ASN A 981 -31.09 46.36 57.07
N THR A 982 -30.55 47.52 56.67
CA THR A 982 -30.15 48.59 57.59
C THR A 982 -30.95 49.86 57.28
N ALA A 983 -31.66 50.39 58.28
CA ALA A 983 -32.46 51.63 58.20
C ALA A 983 -33.59 51.64 57.13
N GLY A 984 -34.24 50.49 56.89
CA GLY A 984 -35.40 50.39 55.98
C GLY A 984 -35.04 50.38 54.49
N LYS A 985 -33.75 50.25 54.14
CA LYS A 985 -33.27 50.07 52.77
C LYS A 985 -32.51 48.76 52.64
N LEU A 986 -32.83 47.98 51.62
CA LEU A 986 -32.19 46.70 51.34
C LEU A 986 -30.89 46.87 50.54
N ARG A 987 -29.78 46.21 50.94
CA ARG A 987 -28.48 46.22 50.24
C ARG A 987 -27.86 44.82 50.14
N ILE A 988 -27.15 44.50 49.06
CA ILE A 988 -26.49 43.18 48.88
C ILE A 988 -25.20 43.10 49.70
N ARG A 989 -24.97 41.98 50.39
CA ARG A 989 -23.75 41.71 51.17
C ARG A 989 -22.50 41.51 50.28
N GLU A 990 -21.32 41.93 50.75
CA GLU A 990 -20.03 41.88 50.00
C GLU A 990 -19.72 40.51 49.36
N GLY A 991 -19.91 39.41 50.10
CA GLY A 991 -19.66 38.03 49.64
C GLY A 991 -20.75 37.45 48.74
N SER A 992 -21.79 38.23 48.43
CA SER A 992 -22.94 37.84 47.61
C SER A 992 -23.13 38.77 46.41
N ARG A 993 -22.14 39.63 46.15
CA ARG A 993 -22.12 40.51 44.98
C ARG A 993 -22.21 39.68 43.70
N GLY A 994 -23.11 40.08 42.80
CA GLY A 994 -23.37 39.38 41.55
C GLY A 994 -24.44 38.29 41.61
N LEU A 995 -24.96 37.92 42.79
CA LEU A 995 -25.99 36.89 42.94
C LEU A 995 -27.44 37.39 42.69
N LEU A 996 -27.75 38.64 43.05
CA LEU A 996 -29.10 39.21 42.96
C LEU A 996 -29.15 40.44 42.05
N SER A 997 -30.28 40.65 41.37
CA SER A 997 -30.54 41.86 40.57
C SER A 997 -31.08 43.01 41.44
N ALA A 998 -30.78 44.25 41.03
CA ALA A 998 -31.27 45.44 41.73
C ALA A 998 -32.79 45.63 41.62
N SER A 999 -33.41 45.16 40.52
CA SER A 999 -34.85 45.23 40.29
C SER A 999 -35.63 44.32 41.26
N THR A 1000 -35.17 43.09 41.44
CA THR A 1000 -35.76 42.13 42.38
C THR A 1000 -35.72 42.68 43.80
N LEU A 1001 -34.59 43.28 44.21
CA LEU A 1001 -34.44 43.86 45.54
C LEU A 1001 -35.46 44.98 45.80
N LYS A 1002 -35.67 45.87 44.81
CA LYS A 1002 -36.61 47.00 44.90
C LYS A 1002 -38.08 46.56 44.98
N ALA A 1003 -38.45 45.45 44.36
CA ALA A 1003 -39.82 44.92 44.43
C ALA A 1003 -40.18 44.48 45.86
N PHE A 1004 -39.26 43.82 46.57
CA PHE A 1004 -39.47 43.44 47.98
C PHE A 1004 -39.45 44.66 48.91
N GLU A 1005 -38.63 45.67 48.62
CA GLU A 1005 -38.65 46.95 49.34
C GLU A 1005 -40.04 47.62 49.27
N ASN A 1006 -40.63 47.73 48.08
CA ASN A 1006 -41.98 48.28 47.91
C ASN A 1006 -43.07 47.42 48.56
N ALA A 1007 -42.94 46.09 48.55
CA ALA A 1007 -43.89 45.19 49.20
C ALA A 1007 -43.95 45.39 50.72
N MET A 1008 -42.80 45.61 51.35
CA MET A 1008 -42.74 45.91 52.80
C MET A 1008 -43.44 47.24 53.10
N MET A 1009 -43.25 48.27 52.26
CA MET A 1009 -43.95 49.56 52.42
C MET A 1009 -45.48 49.44 52.28
N ILE A 1010 -45.98 48.60 51.36
CA ILE A 1010 -47.42 48.31 51.25
C ILE A 1010 -47.93 47.60 52.51
N SER A 1011 -47.18 46.62 53.01
CA SER A 1011 -47.51 45.90 54.24
C SER A 1011 -47.69 46.88 55.40
N ASP A 1012 -46.70 47.73 55.63
CA ASP A 1012 -46.70 48.70 56.73
C ASP A 1012 -47.90 49.66 56.64
N THR A 1013 -48.24 50.12 55.43
CA THR A 1013 -49.32 51.12 55.20
C THR A 1013 -50.72 50.54 55.39
N PHE A 1014 -50.99 49.32 54.90
CA PHE A 1014 -52.35 48.76 54.87
C PHE A 1014 -52.71 47.93 56.10
N PHE A 1015 -51.70 47.40 56.80
CA PHE A 1015 -51.88 46.52 57.93
C PHE A 1015 -51.52 47.20 59.26
N ASN A 1016 -50.65 48.21 59.25
CA ASN A 1016 -50.20 48.96 60.44
C ASN A 1016 -49.88 48.02 61.63
N GLY A 1017 -49.22 46.89 61.35
CA GLY A 1017 -48.86 45.85 62.32
C GLY A 1017 -49.94 44.81 62.67
N GLY A 1018 -51.17 44.95 62.19
CA GLY A 1018 -52.27 43.97 62.36
C GLY A 1018 -52.43 42.99 61.20
N ASP A 1019 -53.27 41.97 61.36
CA ASP A 1019 -53.48 40.93 60.31
C ASP A 1019 -54.61 41.26 59.32
N LYS A 1020 -55.44 42.25 59.62
CA LYS A 1020 -56.58 42.64 58.80
C LYS A 1020 -56.33 44.00 58.15
N VAL A 1021 -56.67 44.10 56.87
CA VAL A 1021 -56.68 45.41 56.18
C VAL A 1021 -57.77 46.26 56.81
N SER A 1022 -57.39 47.38 57.42
CA SER A 1022 -58.36 48.31 57.99
C SER A 1022 -57.77 49.71 58.11
N PHE A 1023 -58.60 50.72 57.86
CA PHE A 1023 -58.27 52.11 58.13
C PHE A 1023 -59.54 52.93 58.38
N SER A 1024 -59.38 54.05 59.09
CA SER A 1024 -60.46 55.00 59.36
C SER A 1024 -60.22 56.31 58.64
N LEU A 1025 -61.29 56.99 58.28
CA LEU A 1025 -61.29 58.34 57.72
C LEU A 1025 -62.46 59.16 58.28
N TYR A 1026 -62.39 60.47 58.14
CA TYR A 1026 -63.50 61.36 58.48
C TYR A 1026 -64.06 62.00 57.22
N LEU A 1027 -65.38 61.98 57.08
CA LEU A 1027 -66.12 62.59 55.98
C LEU A 1027 -67.02 63.71 56.46
N ARG A 1028 -66.87 64.89 55.88
CA ARG A 1028 -67.70 66.06 56.19
C ARG A 1028 -68.39 66.58 54.94
N PRO A 1029 -69.73 66.60 54.87
CA PRO A 1029 -70.45 67.31 53.81
C PRO A 1029 -70.10 68.80 53.81
N LEU A 1030 -69.73 69.34 52.65
CA LEU A 1030 -69.40 70.76 52.47
C LEU A 1030 -70.58 71.54 51.87
N SER A 1031 -71.12 71.04 50.75
CA SER A 1031 -72.20 71.71 50.03
C SER A 1031 -72.94 70.76 49.09
N LEU A 1032 -74.22 71.06 48.81
CA LEU A 1032 -75.05 70.38 47.82
C LEU A 1032 -75.60 71.40 46.82
N SER A 1033 -75.80 71.02 45.56
CA SER A 1033 -76.41 71.92 44.57
C SER A 1033 -77.87 72.26 44.93
N PRO A 1034 -78.34 73.52 44.74
CA PRO A 1034 -79.65 73.97 45.24
C PRO A 1034 -80.86 73.21 44.68
N ASN A 1035 -80.73 72.59 43.51
CA ASN A 1035 -81.78 71.81 42.85
C ASN A 1035 -81.89 70.35 43.35
N ILE A 1036 -81.02 69.95 44.27
CA ILE A 1036 -81.08 68.65 44.95
C ILE A 1036 -81.53 68.92 46.40
N MET A 1037 -82.66 68.35 46.81
CA MET A 1037 -83.18 68.53 48.17
C MET A 1037 -82.32 67.81 49.20
N GLU A 1038 -81.88 66.60 48.87
CA GLU A 1038 -81.18 65.72 49.80
C GLU A 1038 -80.21 64.81 49.06
N ALA A 1039 -79.00 64.67 49.60
CA ALA A 1039 -78.01 63.69 49.20
C ALA A 1039 -77.78 62.68 50.33
N VAL A 1040 -77.79 61.39 50.00
CA VAL A 1040 -77.53 60.30 50.93
C VAL A 1040 -76.36 59.48 50.41
N LEU A 1041 -75.22 59.52 51.10
CA LEU A 1041 -74.06 58.68 50.83
C LEU A 1041 -74.03 57.55 51.86
N ASP A 1042 -74.25 56.33 51.41
CA ASP A 1042 -74.14 55.11 52.20
C ASP A 1042 -72.81 54.43 51.88
N ILE A 1043 -71.92 54.38 52.86
CA ILE A 1043 -70.65 53.65 52.77
C ILE A 1043 -70.80 52.41 53.65
N ASP A 1044 -71.09 51.28 53.01
CA ASP A 1044 -71.13 49.98 53.65
C ASP A 1044 -72.03 49.90 54.91
N GLY A 1045 -73.19 50.56 54.88
CA GLY A 1045 -74.16 50.64 55.97
C GLY A 1045 -74.02 51.87 56.87
N GLU A 1046 -72.99 52.68 56.67
CA GLU A 1046 -72.78 53.96 57.36
C GLU A 1046 -73.32 55.10 56.49
N VAL A 1047 -74.50 55.61 56.87
CA VAL A 1047 -75.28 56.53 56.05
C VAL A 1047 -75.05 57.98 56.45
N ILE A 1048 -74.53 58.78 55.51
CA ILE A 1048 -74.34 60.22 55.62
C ILE A 1048 -75.43 60.90 54.79
N ARG A 1049 -76.40 61.52 55.46
CA ARG A 1049 -77.53 62.24 54.84
C ARG A 1049 -77.33 63.74 54.97
N TYR A 1050 -77.47 64.49 53.87
CA TYR A 1050 -77.27 65.93 53.81
C TYR A 1050 -78.38 66.64 53.03
N SER A 1051 -79.00 67.67 53.63
CA SER A 1051 -80.09 68.47 53.06
C SER A 1051 -79.90 69.98 53.33
N HIS A 1052 -78.78 70.55 52.86
CA HIS A 1052 -78.42 71.98 52.96
C HIS A 1052 -78.23 72.55 54.38
N GLY A 1053 -78.18 71.69 55.40
CA GLY A 1053 -77.86 72.08 56.78
C GLY A 1053 -76.37 72.07 57.09
N SER A 1054 -75.99 72.40 58.33
CA SER A 1054 -74.65 72.11 58.85
C SER A 1054 -74.62 70.71 59.46
N ILE A 1055 -73.66 69.87 59.07
CA ILE A 1055 -73.45 68.52 59.65
C ILE A 1055 -72.02 68.37 60.17
N GLN A 1056 -71.85 67.70 61.31
CA GLN A 1056 -70.55 67.36 61.89
C GLN A 1056 -69.84 66.26 61.06
N PRO A 1057 -68.49 66.21 61.04
CA PRO A 1057 -67.76 65.13 60.38
C PRO A 1057 -68.17 63.75 60.89
N VAL A 1058 -68.34 62.79 59.98
CA VAL A 1058 -68.69 61.40 60.28
C VAL A 1058 -67.42 60.56 60.15
N ALA A 1059 -67.09 59.81 61.20
CA ALA A 1059 -66.03 58.81 61.14
C ALA A 1059 -66.52 57.61 60.33
N VAL A 1060 -65.73 57.18 59.35
CA VAL A 1060 -65.99 56.01 58.51
C VAL A 1060 -64.85 55.02 58.66
N GLN A 1061 -65.19 53.79 59.03
CA GLN A 1061 -64.24 52.68 59.09
C GLN A 1061 -64.35 51.83 57.83
N TRP A 1062 -63.23 51.54 57.17
CA TRP A 1062 -63.19 50.60 56.04
C TRP A 1062 -62.31 49.38 56.37
N PRO A 1063 -62.77 48.16 56.06
CA PRO A 1063 -64.13 47.79 55.66
C PRO A 1063 -65.16 48.08 56.76
N GLY A 1064 -66.39 48.46 56.36
CA GLY A 1064 -67.46 48.82 57.29
C GLY A 1064 -68.22 47.61 57.85
N LYS A 1065 -69.39 47.85 58.45
CA LYS A 1065 -70.18 46.81 59.14
C LYS A 1065 -70.69 45.71 58.20
N ASN A 1066 -70.84 46.00 56.91
CA ASN A 1066 -71.31 45.06 55.90
C ASN A 1066 -70.16 44.45 55.07
N GLY A 1067 -68.91 44.62 55.50
CA GLY A 1067 -67.73 43.96 54.90
C GLY A 1067 -67.12 44.68 53.70
N GLY A 1068 -67.46 45.96 53.49
CA GLY A 1068 -66.96 46.82 52.40
C GLY A 1068 -67.64 46.56 51.05
N ALA A 1069 -68.89 46.10 51.05
CA ALA A 1069 -69.54 45.50 49.87
C ALA A 1069 -69.97 46.52 48.81
N TYR A 1070 -70.34 47.74 49.23
CA TYR A 1070 -70.77 48.78 48.32
C TYR A 1070 -70.63 50.19 48.91
N VAL A 1071 -70.63 51.17 48.01
CA VAL A 1071 -70.81 52.57 48.33
C VAL A 1071 -71.91 53.11 47.42
N ARG A 1072 -73.01 53.63 47.98
CA ARG A 1072 -74.15 54.14 47.22
C ARG A 1072 -74.38 55.61 47.51
N LEU A 1073 -74.39 56.42 46.46
CA LEU A 1073 -74.79 57.81 46.50
C LEU A 1073 -76.18 57.96 45.90
N SER A 1074 -77.13 58.54 46.64
CA SER A 1074 -78.49 58.80 46.20
C SER A 1074 -78.82 60.29 46.30
N PHE A 1075 -79.43 60.86 45.27
CA PHE A 1075 -79.93 62.23 45.25
C PHE A 1075 -81.45 62.24 45.14
N LYS A 1076 -82.10 63.09 45.93
CA LYS A 1076 -83.52 63.41 45.83
C LYS A 1076 -83.68 64.82 45.28
N ASP A 1077 -84.29 64.97 44.11
CA ASP A 1077 -84.51 66.27 43.48
C ASP A 1077 -85.69 67.05 44.09
N MET A 1078 -85.88 68.30 43.67
CA MET A 1078 -87.00 69.17 44.10
C MET A 1078 -88.40 68.63 43.78
N ASN A 1079 -88.51 67.72 42.81
CA ASN A 1079 -89.77 67.09 42.42
C ASN A 1079 -90.04 65.79 43.19
N GLY A 1080 -89.11 65.40 44.08
CA GLY A 1080 -89.19 64.18 44.89
C GLY A 1080 -88.67 62.92 44.20
N LYS A 1081 -88.11 63.00 42.99
CA LYS A 1081 -87.50 61.86 42.27
C LYS A 1081 -86.15 61.50 42.92
N ILE A 1082 -85.91 60.20 43.12
CA ILE A 1082 -84.66 59.68 43.69
C ILE A 1082 -83.87 58.93 42.63
N GLU A 1083 -82.61 59.33 42.42
CA GLU A 1083 -81.65 58.65 41.54
C GLU A 1083 -80.43 58.24 42.37
N SER A 1084 -79.86 57.07 42.08
CA SER A 1084 -78.72 56.55 42.85
C SER A 1084 -77.65 55.91 41.97
N VAL A 1085 -76.38 56.10 42.34
CA VAL A 1085 -75.21 55.42 41.76
C VAL A 1085 -74.55 54.59 42.86
N SER A 1086 -74.21 53.34 42.56
CA SER A 1086 -73.50 52.47 43.49
C SER A 1086 -72.20 51.93 42.89
N PHE A 1087 -71.13 51.99 43.66
CA PHE A 1087 -69.90 51.25 43.46
C PHE A 1087 -69.99 49.97 44.27
N ASN A 1088 -69.70 48.83 43.66
CA ASN A 1088 -69.79 47.53 44.29
C ASN A 1088 -68.42 46.85 44.26
N GLY A 1089 -68.17 46.01 45.25
CA GLY A 1089 -66.91 45.29 45.38
C GLY A 1089 -66.07 45.80 46.56
N PRO A 1090 -65.09 45.00 47.01
CA PRO A 1090 -64.30 45.30 48.19
C PRO A 1090 -63.67 46.70 48.15
N TRP A 1091 -63.25 47.17 46.97
CA TRP A 1091 -62.59 48.46 46.81
C TRP A 1091 -63.54 49.60 46.39
N ALA A 1092 -64.85 49.46 46.61
CA ALA A 1092 -65.86 50.45 46.24
C ALA A 1092 -65.55 51.87 46.77
N LEU A 1093 -64.98 51.99 47.97
CA LEU A 1093 -64.55 53.28 48.52
C LEU A 1093 -63.38 53.90 47.73
N PHE A 1094 -62.43 53.08 47.28
CA PHE A 1094 -61.30 53.53 46.47
C PHE A 1094 -61.77 53.93 45.06
N GLN A 1095 -62.73 53.18 44.49
CA GLN A 1095 -63.36 53.56 43.23
C GLN A 1095 -64.12 54.89 43.34
N LEU A 1096 -64.90 55.09 44.41
CA LEU A 1096 -65.55 56.37 44.67
C LEU A 1096 -64.51 57.48 44.76
N TYR A 1097 -63.44 57.26 45.54
CA TYR A 1097 -62.34 58.21 45.67
C TYR A 1097 -61.75 58.58 44.31
N ASP A 1098 -61.36 57.60 43.49
CA ASP A 1098 -60.81 57.83 42.15
C ASP A 1098 -61.82 58.52 41.20
N LYS A 1099 -63.12 58.21 41.31
CA LYS A 1099 -64.18 58.82 40.48
C LYS A 1099 -64.56 60.23 40.89
N SER A 1100 -64.37 60.58 42.16
CA SER A 1100 -64.68 61.91 42.72
C SER A 1100 -63.65 63.00 42.38
N ASN A 1101 -62.62 62.63 41.60
CA ASN A 1101 -61.48 63.47 41.20
C ASN A 1101 -60.94 64.32 42.36
N PRO A 1102 -60.32 63.66 43.35
CA PRO A 1102 -60.06 64.24 44.67
C PRO A 1102 -59.02 65.35 44.56
N LEU A 1103 -59.37 66.55 45.02
CA LEU A 1103 -58.44 67.68 45.05
C LEU A 1103 -57.66 67.67 46.36
N GLN A 1104 -56.32 67.73 46.26
CA GLN A 1104 -55.46 67.81 47.44
C GLN A 1104 -55.55 69.20 48.08
N ILE A 1105 -56.06 69.24 49.31
CA ILE A 1105 -56.10 70.45 50.14
C ILE A 1105 -54.82 70.53 50.98
N ASP A 1106 -54.46 69.42 51.65
CA ASP A 1106 -53.32 69.32 52.58
C ASP A 1106 -52.67 67.93 52.49
N SER A 1107 -51.67 67.59 53.31
CA SER A 1107 -51.11 66.23 53.34
C SER A 1107 -52.15 65.17 53.75
N ASP A 1108 -53.04 65.50 54.70
CA ASP A 1108 -54.06 64.61 55.27
C ASP A 1108 -55.49 64.85 54.74
N ARG A 1109 -55.74 65.91 53.97
CA ARG A 1109 -57.10 66.33 53.54
C ARG A 1109 -57.31 66.35 52.03
N ARG A 1110 -58.47 65.87 51.57
CA ARG A 1110 -58.91 65.83 50.17
C ARG A 1110 -60.35 66.36 50.03
N GLU A 1111 -60.62 67.19 49.04
CA GLU A 1111 -62.00 67.55 48.65
C GLU A 1111 -62.49 66.54 47.59
N LEU A 1112 -63.64 65.92 47.84
CA LEU A 1112 -64.31 65.01 46.92
C LEU A 1112 -65.53 65.72 46.32
N THR A 1113 -65.63 65.74 44.99
CA THR A 1113 -66.81 66.26 44.30
C THR A 1113 -67.52 65.11 43.59
N MET A 1114 -68.78 64.87 43.94
CA MET A 1114 -69.55 63.75 43.40
C MET A 1114 -70.80 64.25 42.70
N GLY A 1115 -71.19 63.60 41.60
CA GLY A 1115 -72.41 63.89 40.86
C GLY A 1115 -73.03 62.62 40.27
N ILE A 1116 -74.32 62.66 39.96
CA ILE A 1116 -75.05 61.57 39.30
C ILE A 1116 -75.43 62.06 37.91
N ALA A 1117 -75.03 61.33 36.86
CA ALA A 1117 -75.18 61.80 35.48
C ALA A 1117 -76.63 62.16 35.07
N SER A 1118 -77.64 61.53 35.67
CA SER A 1118 -79.07 61.77 35.41
C SER A 1118 -79.64 63.01 36.10
N ILE A 1119 -78.89 63.66 37.02
CA ILE A 1119 -79.29 64.88 37.72
C ILE A 1119 -78.17 65.93 37.59
N SER A 1120 -78.49 67.10 37.04
CA SER A 1120 -77.51 68.19 36.94
C SER A 1120 -77.20 68.76 38.32
N GLY A 1121 -76.02 68.48 38.87
CA GLY A 1121 -75.64 68.98 40.19
C GLY A 1121 -74.54 68.16 40.83
N PHE A 1122 -74.03 68.64 41.96
CA PHE A 1122 -72.94 68.02 42.69
C PHE A 1122 -73.16 68.04 44.19
N PHE A 1123 -72.51 67.10 44.85
CA PHE A 1123 -72.35 66.97 46.29
C PHE A 1123 -70.85 67.00 46.62
N LYS A 1124 -70.43 68.02 47.37
CA LYS A 1124 -69.03 68.20 47.80
C LYS A 1124 -68.85 67.73 49.23
N MET A 1125 -67.75 67.02 49.47
CA MET A 1125 -67.37 66.52 50.78
C MET A 1125 -65.87 66.71 51.03
N GLU A 1126 -65.49 66.96 52.28
CA GLU A 1126 -64.11 66.89 52.74
C GLU A 1126 -63.82 65.50 53.31
N LEU A 1127 -62.72 64.89 52.89
CA LEU A 1127 -62.15 63.66 53.44
C LEU A 1127 -60.87 63.98 54.18
N ARG A 1128 -60.75 63.50 55.43
CA ARG A 1128 -59.54 63.61 56.24
C ARG A 1128 -59.00 62.24 56.64
N SER A 1129 -57.70 62.03 56.42
CA SER A 1129 -56.94 60.84 56.79
C SER A 1129 -56.63 60.80 58.29
N THR A 1130 -56.47 59.59 58.81
CA THR A 1130 -55.98 59.30 60.17
C THR A 1130 -54.50 58.89 60.22
N MET A 1131 -53.83 58.77 59.07
CA MET A 1131 -52.44 58.30 58.92
C MET A 1131 -51.61 59.18 57.97
N ASN A 1132 -50.29 59.20 58.17
CA ASN A 1132 -49.35 60.01 57.36
C ASN A 1132 -49.22 59.50 55.91
N ASP A 1133 -49.03 58.19 55.72
CA ASP A 1133 -49.20 57.55 54.41
C ASP A 1133 -50.53 56.80 54.45
N PHE A 1134 -51.44 57.15 53.56
CA PHE A 1134 -52.84 56.73 53.65
C PHE A 1134 -53.22 55.83 52.47
N PRO A 1135 -53.91 54.71 52.71
CA PRO A 1135 -54.27 53.73 51.68
C PRO A 1135 -54.85 54.31 50.37
N LEU A 1136 -55.74 55.31 50.43
CA LEU A 1136 -56.38 55.90 49.24
C LEU A 1136 -55.39 56.64 48.31
N TRP A 1137 -54.24 57.09 48.82
CA TRP A 1137 -53.23 57.81 48.02
C TRP A 1137 -51.78 57.32 48.23
N SER A 1138 -51.59 56.09 48.71
CA SER A 1138 -50.26 55.51 48.94
C SER A 1138 -49.45 55.42 47.64
N ARG A 1139 -48.20 55.90 47.69
CA ARG A 1139 -47.27 55.83 46.54
C ARG A 1139 -46.79 54.41 46.28
N ALA A 1140 -46.69 53.59 47.33
CA ALA A 1140 -46.18 52.23 47.26
C ALA A 1140 -47.02 51.35 46.33
N LEU A 1141 -48.35 51.50 46.35
CA LEU A 1141 -49.25 50.77 45.43
C LEU A 1141 -49.01 51.12 43.97
N SER A 1142 -48.76 52.39 43.66
CA SER A 1142 -48.56 52.86 42.28
C SER A 1142 -47.21 52.49 41.67
N GLN A 1143 -46.19 52.28 42.51
CA GLN A 1143 -44.82 51.97 42.10
C GLN A 1143 -44.48 50.48 42.23
N PHE A 1144 -45.41 49.67 42.74
CA PHE A 1144 -45.17 48.25 42.94
C PHE A 1144 -45.24 47.48 41.62
N SER A 1145 -44.21 46.68 41.39
CA SER A 1145 -44.17 45.63 40.37
C SER A 1145 -43.68 44.35 41.02
N CYS A 1146 -44.21 43.21 40.58
CA CYS A 1146 -43.70 41.91 41.01
C CYS A 1146 -42.19 41.78 40.75
N PRO A 1147 -41.43 41.05 41.61
CA PRO A 1147 -40.00 40.82 41.42
C PRO A 1147 -39.72 40.15 40.07
N GLY A 1148 -38.49 40.18 39.56
CA GLY A 1148 -38.13 39.56 38.27
C GLY A 1148 -37.97 40.54 37.12
#